data_AF-A0A2N1JAG7-F1
#
_entry.id   AF-A0A2N1JAG7-F1
#
_cell.length_a   1.000
_cell.length_b   1.000
_cell.length_c   1.000
_cell.angle_alpha   90.00
_cell.angle_beta   90.00
_cell.angle_gamma   90.00
#
_symmetry.space_group_name_H-M   'P 1'
#
loop_
_entity.id
_entity.type
_entity.pdbx_description
1 polymer ?
#
loop_
_entity_poly.entity_id
_entity_poly.type
_entity_poly.pdbx_seq_one_letter_code
_entity_poly.pdbx_strand_id
1 'polypeptide(L)'
;MLVDMFVKVEATTKRLEILQYVTSLFVDVIAHCTKNGDATEASANLLYAVYLCINRLCPDYEGLEIGIGEGLLVKAIAQSTGREIARIKKDLEAKGDLGLVALASRKNQPTMFHAQKLTLPFVFKQLKEIAKASGNKSQDKKLGIIKRLLAACAGDESKYLIRSLEGKLRIGLAEKTVLVALAHAVILAKLGEEAESVPKEELAAALESGTTIVKAVFSELPSYDLLIPALLEHSLDSLQERLRLTPGIPLKPMLAKPTKEIGEVLDRFEEKVFTCEFKYDGERAQVHGYPNKDGKLELRVFSRNSEDMSMKYPDLVVQVPHSLRDAVESFVLDAEAVAWESTAGDDENGTEGRLLPFQELSRRKRKDVRAEDIKVKVKLFAFDLLFLNGKPLLHKEMDERRALLMKHFQPVQCEFGYATHRDCTTVEEIQTFLDESVKSGCEGLMVKMLKGPDSTYEPSRRSINWLKIKKDYLSGTGDSLDLAVIGGYYGKGKRTNVYGAFLLACYDDEQEAYQSICKIGTGFSEADLEAHYNNLKPLEIETKKGYYDVGEAKPDVYFEPRVVPVYTAAKGMIDARGISLRFPRFILYLFELFISLRQYQLYAKPTPPKALVPYVSMETFQKSQAYGRDKARFSIISDACSHLFNLFMVSCDIYAWAWVWSGALLALFGAPQNELTQSAMWVIVTTAIREVESIPLSLYRNFVIEERHGFNKLTLSTYVADTIKEWVMGIIIGAPLTALLVAVIRWAGDYFVMYTVFLFTAIALFGNVIYPVLIQPLFNKLTPLPDGALRDRVMALALALNFPLKDLYVIDGSKRSGHSNAYFYGIIPGGNKHIVIYDTLIEKSTPEEIEAVLAHELGHWAHSDPSKLLVLMQANMVLMLSLFTLFIHNASLFRAFGFQLGVGTSNAPVTESYLPVLVGLELFQLVFNPTDAVLKFAINAFVRHIEYAADRFAANLARPFPTPSQLEAERLLKGDMSLSEKPDATVLDWVERLNKTDPVSGEIVVSEQAQYTELLGRSLVKLHIQKCVSNVY
;
A
#
# COMPACT_ATOMS: atom_id res chain seq x y z
N MET A 1 3.44 -33.37 27.30
CA MET A 1 4.50 -32.48 26.76
C MET A 1 4.01 -31.70 25.53
N LEU A 2 3.76 -32.35 24.39
CA LEU A 2 3.31 -31.67 23.15
C LEU A 2 2.07 -30.78 23.37
N VAL A 3 1.04 -31.29 24.04
CA VAL A 3 -0.20 -30.55 24.33
C VAL A 3 0.02 -29.40 25.32
N ASP A 4 0.89 -29.56 26.32
CA ASP A 4 1.24 -28.48 27.25
C ASP A 4 2.00 -27.35 26.54
N MET A 5 2.84 -27.70 25.56
CA MET A 5 3.48 -26.75 24.66
C MET A 5 2.42 -26.03 23.79
N PHE A 6 1.45 -26.74 23.21
CA PHE A 6 0.35 -26.11 22.48
C PHE A 6 -0.49 -25.15 23.34
N VAL A 7 -0.75 -25.49 24.61
CA VAL A 7 -1.42 -24.57 25.56
C VAL A 7 -0.58 -23.32 25.80
N LYS A 8 0.72 -23.46 26.07
CA LYS A 8 1.64 -22.32 26.27
C LYS A 8 1.74 -21.43 25.03
N VAL A 9 1.78 -22.02 23.84
CA VAL A 9 1.86 -21.30 22.56
C VAL A 9 0.54 -20.60 22.21
N GLU A 10 -0.63 -21.20 22.48
CA GLU A 10 -1.93 -20.53 22.30
C GLU A 10 -2.14 -19.37 23.29
N ALA A 11 -1.47 -19.40 24.44
CA ALA A 11 -1.56 -18.37 25.49
C ALA A 11 -0.69 -17.12 25.24
N THR A 12 0.19 -17.10 24.22
CA THR A 12 1.05 -15.93 23.92
C THR A 12 1.02 -15.54 22.45
N THR A 13 1.24 -14.26 22.18
CA THR A 13 1.40 -13.70 20.82
C THR A 13 2.87 -13.43 20.47
N LYS A 14 3.80 -13.54 21.44
CA LYS A 14 5.21 -13.19 21.25
C LYS A 14 5.96 -14.33 20.57
N ARG A 15 6.44 -14.07 19.34
CA ARG A 15 7.15 -15.06 18.51
C ARG A 15 8.39 -15.68 19.20
N LEU A 16 9.09 -14.95 20.06
CA LEU A 16 10.27 -15.46 20.77
C LEU A 16 9.90 -16.47 21.88
N GLU A 17 8.83 -16.22 22.64
CA GLU A 17 8.31 -17.18 23.63
C GLU A 17 7.80 -18.46 22.93
N ILE A 18 7.09 -18.31 21.80
CA ILE A 18 6.66 -19.44 20.97
C ILE A 18 7.86 -20.25 20.48
N LEU A 19 8.91 -19.59 19.97
CA LEU A 19 10.15 -20.25 19.55
C LEU A 19 10.79 -21.01 20.72
N GLN A 20 10.90 -20.39 21.89
CA GLN A 20 11.45 -21.03 23.09
C GLN A 20 10.65 -22.29 23.48
N TYR A 21 9.32 -22.21 23.57
CA TYR A 21 8.48 -23.35 23.97
C TYR A 21 8.56 -24.54 23.01
N VAL A 22 8.63 -24.29 21.69
CA VAL A 22 8.81 -25.35 20.69
C VAL A 22 10.24 -25.91 20.74
N THR A 23 11.24 -25.06 20.96
CA THR A 23 12.66 -25.48 21.08
C THR A 23 12.84 -26.40 22.28
N SER A 24 12.34 -26.01 23.47
CA SER A 24 12.40 -26.85 24.67
C SER A 24 11.73 -28.20 24.45
N LEU A 25 10.55 -28.24 23.83
CA LEU A 25 9.88 -29.51 23.51
C LEU A 25 10.75 -30.43 22.64
N PHE A 26 11.45 -29.88 21.64
CA PHE A 26 12.30 -30.68 20.76
C PHE A 26 13.59 -31.12 21.45
N VAL A 27 14.21 -30.28 22.29
CA VAL A 27 15.34 -30.68 23.16
C VAL A 27 14.91 -31.81 24.09
N ASP A 28 13.77 -31.67 24.76
CA ASP A 28 13.19 -32.69 25.65
C ASP A 28 12.97 -34.03 24.90
N VAL A 29 12.41 -33.98 23.69
CA VAL A 29 12.14 -35.19 22.89
C VAL A 29 13.44 -35.87 22.47
N ILE A 30 14.46 -35.12 22.04
CA ILE A 30 15.78 -35.68 21.72
C ILE A 30 16.39 -36.31 22.98
N ALA A 31 16.48 -35.55 24.07
CA ALA A 31 17.13 -35.97 25.32
C ALA A 31 16.41 -37.12 26.05
N HIS A 32 15.10 -37.28 25.85
CA HIS A 32 14.36 -38.42 26.40
C HIS A 32 14.65 -39.72 25.62
N CYS A 33 14.75 -39.63 24.29
CA CYS A 33 14.96 -40.82 23.45
C CYS A 33 16.44 -41.25 23.41
N THR A 34 17.40 -40.32 23.42
CA THR A 34 18.84 -40.68 23.48
C THR A 34 19.20 -41.38 24.80
N LYS A 35 18.49 -41.09 25.90
CA LYS A 35 18.63 -41.82 27.17
C LYS A 35 18.17 -43.28 27.12
N ASN A 36 17.37 -43.68 26.12
CA ASN A 36 17.01 -45.08 25.85
C ASN A 36 18.02 -45.80 24.94
N GLY A 37 18.99 -45.09 24.36
CA GLY A 37 20.03 -45.66 23.50
C GLY A 37 19.64 -45.88 22.03
N ASP A 38 18.39 -45.63 21.62
CA ASP A 38 17.95 -45.78 20.22
C ASP A 38 17.81 -44.42 19.51
N ALA A 39 18.79 -44.10 18.67
CA ALA A 39 18.76 -42.92 17.79
C ALA A 39 17.61 -42.98 16.76
N THR A 40 17.15 -44.19 16.39
CA THR A 40 16.00 -44.40 15.50
C THR A 40 14.70 -43.97 16.18
N GLU A 41 14.50 -44.34 17.45
CA GLU A 41 13.38 -43.87 18.27
C GLU A 41 13.41 -42.34 18.44
N ALA A 42 14.60 -41.75 18.66
CA ALA A 42 14.77 -40.31 18.76
C ALA A 42 14.36 -39.58 17.48
N SER A 43 14.86 -40.04 16.33
CA SER A 43 14.51 -39.51 15.01
C SER A 43 13.02 -39.63 14.73
N ALA A 44 12.42 -40.79 14.97
CA ALA A 44 11.00 -41.04 14.76
C ALA A 44 10.11 -40.17 15.66
N ASN A 45 10.38 -40.07 16.96
CA ASN A 45 9.58 -39.26 17.88
C ASN A 45 9.71 -37.75 17.58
N LEU A 46 10.90 -37.27 17.21
CA LEU A 46 11.10 -35.87 16.81
C LEU A 46 10.37 -35.57 15.49
N LEU A 47 10.43 -36.46 14.50
CA LEU A 47 9.68 -36.38 13.25
C LEU A 47 8.16 -36.31 13.49
N TYR A 48 7.63 -37.13 14.39
CA TYR A 48 6.21 -37.11 14.75
C TYR A 48 5.83 -35.81 15.49
N ALA A 49 6.70 -35.31 16.38
CA ALA A 49 6.48 -34.04 17.08
C ALA A 49 6.47 -32.84 16.11
N VAL A 50 7.45 -32.76 15.21
CA VAL A 50 7.53 -31.73 14.16
C VAL A 50 6.28 -31.77 13.27
N TYR A 51 5.87 -32.96 12.80
CA TYR A 51 4.70 -33.10 11.96
C TYR A 51 3.39 -32.70 12.65
N LEU A 52 3.20 -33.05 13.93
CA LEU A 52 2.03 -32.63 14.69
C LEU A 52 2.03 -31.13 14.99
N CYS A 53 3.20 -30.50 15.21
CA CYS A 53 3.33 -29.05 15.36
C CYS A 53 2.89 -28.25 14.11
N ILE A 54 3.10 -28.80 12.90
CA ILE A 54 2.66 -28.19 11.63
C ILE A 54 1.33 -28.78 11.11
N ASN A 55 0.73 -29.70 11.85
CA ASN A 55 -0.49 -30.43 11.53
C ASN A 55 -0.49 -31.14 10.15
N ARG A 56 0.63 -31.78 9.82
CA ARG A 56 0.81 -32.62 8.62
C ARG A 56 1.12 -34.07 9.04
N LEU A 57 1.16 -34.99 8.08
CA LEU A 57 1.53 -36.40 8.32
C LEU A 57 2.70 -36.88 7.44
N CYS A 58 3.09 -36.11 6.44
CA CYS A 58 4.08 -36.45 5.42
C CYS A 58 4.56 -35.15 4.77
N PRO A 59 5.54 -35.20 3.85
CA PRO A 59 5.83 -34.08 2.96
C PRO A 59 4.64 -33.76 2.05
N ASP A 60 4.54 -32.50 1.60
CA ASP A 60 3.43 -32.02 0.75
C ASP A 60 3.24 -32.86 -0.53
N TYR A 61 4.32 -33.37 -1.09
CA TYR A 61 4.34 -34.12 -2.35
C TYR A 61 3.81 -35.56 -2.24
N GLU A 62 3.58 -36.10 -1.03
CA GLU A 62 2.89 -37.38 -0.86
C GLU A 62 1.36 -37.27 -0.92
N GLY A 63 0.81 -36.05 -0.84
CA GLY A 63 -0.64 -35.80 -0.98
C GLY A 63 -1.55 -36.43 0.09
N LEU A 64 -0.99 -36.90 1.23
CA LEU A 64 -1.75 -37.61 2.28
C LEU A 64 -2.51 -36.65 3.22
N GLU A 65 -3.66 -36.18 2.75
CA GLU A 65 -4.59 -35.37 3.56
C GLU A 65 -5.34 -36.23 4.60
N ILE A 66 -5.58 -35.68 5.80
CA ILE A 66 -6.45 -36.31 6.83
C ILE A 66 -7.89 -36.46 6.30
N GLY A 67 -8.38 -35.45 5.57
CA GLY A 67 -9.62 -35.51 4.78
C GLY A 67 -10.85 -35.90 5.61
N ILE A 68 -11.17 -35.11 6.64
CA ILE A 68 -12.39 -35.29 7.45
C ILE A 68 -13.23 -34.00 7.44
N GLY A 69 -14.50 -34.13 7.05
CA GLY A 69 -15.49 -33.05 7.17
C GLY A 69 -16.03 -32.88 8.59
N GLU A 70 -16.36 -31.64 8.96
CA GLU A 70 -16.83 -31.21 10.28
C GLU A 70 -17.97 -32.11 10.84
N GLY A 71 -18.91 -32.53 9.99
CA GLY A 71 -20.02 -33.41 10.37
C GLY A 71 -19.61 -34.81 10.87
N LEU A 72 -18.50 -35.38 10.39
CA LEU A 72 -17.98 -36.66 10.90
C LEU A 72 -17.32 -36.50 12.27
N LEU A 73 -16.69 -35.34 12.53
CA LEU A 73 -16.15 -34.99 13.85
C LEU A 73 -17.28 -34.74 14.86
N VAL A 74 -18.35 -34.05 14.46
CA VAL A 74 -19.57 -33.91 15.26
C VAL A 74 -20.18 -35.27 15.60
N LYS A 75 -20.28 -36.20 14.63
CA LYS A 75 -20.73 -37.60 14.87
C LYS A 75 -19.78 -38.34 15.82
N ALA A 76 -18.47 -38.13 15.72
CA ALA A 76 -17.47 -38.76 16.58
C ALA A 76 -17.55 -38.26 18.03
N ILE A 77 -17.66 -36.95 18.25
CA ILE A 77 -17.82 -36.36 19.58
C ILE A 77 -19.15 -36.80 20.19
N ALA A 78 -20.25 -36.77 19.43
CA ALA A 78 -21.56 -37.26 19.89
C ALA A 78 -21.47 -38.70 20.42
N GLN A 79 -20.99 -39.63 19.58
CA GLN A 79 -20.89 -41.04 19.93
C GLN A 79 -19.78 -41.36 20.96
N SER A 80 -18.81 -40.48 21.18
CA SER A 80 -17.78 -40.65 22.22
C SER A 80 -18.20 -40.06 23.56
N THR A 81 -19.07 -39.04 23.56
CA THR A 81 -19.43 -38.27 24.76
C THR A 81 -20.85 -38.53 25.27
N GLY A 82 -21.66 -39.29 24.51
CA GLY A 82 -23.06 -39.57 24.85
C GLY A 82 -24.00 -38.38 24.62
N ARG A 83 -23.51 -37.29 24.01
CA ARG A 83 -24.27 -36.06 23.79
C ARG A 83 -24.98 -36.07 22.44
N GLU A 84 -26.17 -35.48 22.40
CA GLU A 84 -26.93 -35.31 21.16
C GLU A 84 -26.19 -34.44 20.12
N ILE A 85 -26.35 -34.80 18.85
CA ILE A 85 -25.75 -34.07 17.72
C ILE A 85 -26.26 -32.63 17.66
N ALA A 86 -27.55 -32.39 17.94
CA ALA A 86 -28.14 -31.04 17.97
C ALA A 86 -27.47 -30.15 19.03
N ARG A 87 -27.19 -30.70 20.22
CA ARG A 87 -26.51 -29.98 21.30
C ARG A 87 -25.05 -29.69 20.97
N ILE A 88 -24.35 -30.58 20.27
CA ILE A 88 -22.97 -30.34 19.81
C ILE A 88 -22.92 -29.26 18.72
N LYS A 89 -23.91 -29.19 17.81
CA LYS A 89 -24.03 -28.08 16.85
C LYS A 89 -24.23 -26.74 17.56
N LYS A 90 -25.18 -26.65 18.49
CA LYS A 90 -25.43 -25.43 19.29
C LYS A 90 -24.22 -24.99 20.11
N ASP A 91 -23.48 -25.95 20.70
CA ASP A 91 -22.23 -25.65 21.40
C ASP A 91 -21.08 -25.24 20.45
N LEU A 92 -21.10 -25.68 19.18
CA LEU A 92 -20.14 -25.30 18.14
C LEU A 92 -20.42 -23.89 17.62
N GLU A 93 -21.69 -23.56 17.33
CA GLU A 93 -22.15 -22.22 16.97
C GLU A 93 -21.71 -21.20 18.03
N ALA A 94 -21.98 -21.49 19.31
CA ALA A 94 -21.62 -20.62 20.44
C ALA A 94 -20.11 -20.51 20.76
N LYS A 95 -19.24 -21.29 20.11
CA LYS A 95 -17.78 -21.32 20.39
C LYS A 95 -16.88 -21.15 19.17
N GLY A 96 -17.41 -21.35 17.96
CA GLY A 96 -16.67 -21.38 16.68
C GLY A 96 -15.53 -22.40 16.58
N ASP A 97 -15.38 -23.31 17.55
CA ASP A 97 -14.23 -24.20 17.71
C ASP A 97 -14.66 -25.58 18.25
N LEU A 98 -14.57 -26.60 17.39
CA LEU A 98 -15.02 -27.95 17.73
C LEU A 98 -14.12 -28.63 18.78
N GLY A 99 -12.87 -28.19 18.93
CA GLY A 99 -11.98 -28.62 20.01
C GLY A 99 -12.44 -28.13 21.38
N LEU A 100 -12.92 -26.88 21.48
CA LEU A 100 -13.53 -26.34 22.70
C LEU A 100 -14.90 -26.97 23.03
N VAL A 101 -15.59 -27.55 22.04
CA VAL A 101 -16.77 -28.40 22.27
C VAL A 101 -16.36 -29.77 22.78
N ALA A 102 -15.36 -30.41 22.17
CA ALA A 102 -14.85 -31.72 22.57
C ALA A 102 -14.32 -31.71 24.02
N LEU A 103 -13.49 -30.72 24.38
CA LEU A 103 -12.96 -30.53 25.73
C LEU A 103 -14.05 -30.40 26.79
N ALA A 104 -15.03 -29.51 26.54
CA ALA A 104 -16.15 -29.32 27.47
C ALA A 104 -17.06 -30.57 27.57
N SER A 105 -17.21 -31.31 26.46
CA SER A 105 -17.97 -32.57 26.45
C SER A 105 -17.26 -33.70 27.21
N ARG A 106 -15.92 -33.76 27.15
CA ARG A 106 -15.09 -34.73 27.87
C ARG A 106 -14.99 -34.44 29.37
N LYS A 107 -14.91 -33.16 29.78
CA LYS A 107 -14.89 -32.78 31.21
C LYS A 107 -16.12 -33.27 31.99
N ASN A 108 -17.24 -33.52 31.31
CA ASN A 108 -18.48 -33.98 31.92
C ASN A 108 -18.65 -35.52 31.93
N GLN A 109 -17.65 -36.29 31.49
CA GLN A 109 -17.68 -37.76 31.54
C GLN A 109 -16.86 -38.31 32.72
N PRO A 110 -17.48 -38.88 33.77
CA PRO A 110 -16.75 -39.70 34.72
C PRO A 110 -16.20 -40.96 34.03
N THR A 111 -15.00 -41.39 34.42
CA THR A 111 -14.39 -42.63 33.92
C THR A 111 -14.08 -43.56 35.10
N MET A 112 -14.48 -44.83 34.98
CA MET A 112 -14.32 -45.83 36.05
C MET A 112 -12.87 -46.35 36.14
N PHE A 113 -12.12 -46.24 35.04
CA PHE A 113 -10.71 -46.60 34.93
C PHE A 113 -9.98 -45.55 34.12
N HIS A 114 -8.73 -45.24 34.46
CA HIS A 114 -7.89 -44.39 33.62
C HIS A 114 -7.47 -45.14 32.36
N ALA A 115 -7.71 -44.53 31.19
CA ALA A 115 -7.20 -45.03 29.93
C ALA A 115 -5.67 -44.91 29.87
N GLN A 116 -5.02 -45.76 29.06
CA GLN A 116 -3.59 -45.64 28.78
C GLN A 116 -3.30 -44.29 28.11
N LYS A 117 -2.27 -43.59 28.61
CA LYS A 117 -1.87 -42.27 28.08
C LYS A 117 -1.51 -42.36 26.60
N LEU A 118 -1.91 -41.34 25.84
CA LEU A 118 -1.58 -41.23 24.42
C LEU A 118 -0.08 -40.95 24.21
N THR A 119 0.53 -41.60 23.22
CA THR A 119 1.95 -41.40 22.84
C THR A 119 2.07 -40.87 21.41
N LEU A 120 3.17 -40.19 21.09
CA LEU A 120 3.39 -39.62 19.75
C LEU A 120 3.32 -40.68 18.63
N PRO A 121 3.98 -41.86 18.73
CA PRO A 121 3.88 -42.88 17.69
C PRO A 121 2.47 -43.44 17.54
N PHE A 122 1.74 -43.63 18.63
CA PHE A 122 0.37 -44.15 18.59
C PHE A 122 -0.60 -43.17 17.94
N VAL A 123 -0.59 -41.90 18.36
CA VAL A 123 -1.45 -40.86 17.78
C VAL A 123 -1.10 -40.66 16.30
N PHE A 124 0.18 -40.52 15.96
CA PHE A 124 0.62 -40.30 14.58
C PHE A 124 0.27 -41.48 13.67
N LYS A 125 0.45 -42.72 14.13
CA LYS A 125 0.01 -43.93 13.42
C LYS A 125 -1.50 -43.95 13.20
N GLN A 126 -2.30 -43.67 14.23
CA GLN A 126 -3.77 -43.64 14.11
C GLN A 126 -4.25 -42.51 13.17
N LEU A 127 -3.57 -41.37 13.13
CA LEU A 127 -3.84 -40.31 12.15
C LEU A 127 -3.45 -40.73 10.70
N LYS A 128 -2.30 -41.41 10.51
CA LYS A 128 -1.95 -42.01 9.20
C LYS A 128 -2.95 -43.08 8.77
N GLU A 129 -3.46 -43.91 9.70
CA GLU A 129 -4.53 -44.89 9.42
C GLU A 129 -5.88 -44.24 9.06
N ILE A 130 -6.19 -43.07 9.64
CA ILE A 130 -7.34 -42.24 9.27
C ILE A 130 -7.17 -41.67 7.86
N ALA A 131 -6.02 -41.08 7.55
CA ALA A 131 -5.77 -40.45 6.26
C ALA A 131 -5.81 -41.48 5.12
N LYS A 132 -5.15 -42.63 5.29
CA LYS A 132 -5.10 -43.73 4.32
C LYS A 132 -6.41 -44.54 4.18
N ALA A 133 -7.48 -44.21 4.92
CA ALA A 133 -8.75 -44.95 4.84
C ALA A 133 -9.67 -44.43 3.71
N SER A 134 -9.80 -45.21 2.64
CA SER A 134 -10.64 -44.96 1.46
C SER A 134 -11.70 -46.06 1.23
N GLY A 135 -12.59 -45.87 0.25
CA GLY A 135 -13.65 -46.82 -0.11
C GLY A 135 -14.87 -46.84 0.82
N ASN A 136 -15.86 -47.70 0.52
CA ASN A 136 -17.23 -47.62 1.05
C ASN A 136 -17.36 -47.75 2.58
N LYS A 137 -16.41 -48.41 3.26
CA LYS A 137 -16.39 -48.55 4.74
C LYS A 137 -15.41 -47.60 5.44
N SER A 138 -14.84 -46.63 4.72
CA SER A 138 -13.84 -45.69 5.25
C SER A 138 -14.38 -44.82 6.39
N GLN A 139 -15.59 -44.25 6.25
CA GLN A 139 -16.12 -43.32 7.25
C GLN A 139 -16.31 -43.97 8.62
N ASP A 140 -16.82 -45.20 8.69
CA ASP A 140 -16.98 -45.91 9.96
C ASP A 140 -15.63 -46.37 10.54
N LYS A 141 -14.64 -46.71 9.70
CA LYS A 141 -13.26 -46.95 10.15
C LYS A 141 -12.64 -45.68 10.76
N LYS A 142 -12.74 -44.53 10.07
CA LYS A 142 -12.27 -43.23 10.58
C LYS A 142 -12.98 -42.89 11.90
N LEU A 143 -14.31 -42.99 11.94
CA LEU A 143 -15.14 -42.76 13.13
C LEU A 143 -14.75 -43.64 14.32
N GLY A 144 -14.51 -44.94 14.09
CA GLY A 144 -14.05 -45.88 15.10
C GLY A 144 -12.70 -45.49 15.70
N ILE A 145 -11.72 -45.11 14.86
CA ILE A 145 -10.40 -44.65 15.32
C ILE A 145 -10.53 -43.37 16.15
N ILE A 146 -11.27 -42.36 15.66
CA ILE A 146 -11.45 -41.07 16.36
C ILE A 146 -12.10 -41.28 17.73
N LYS A 147 -13.11 -42.17 17.85
CA LYS A 147 -13.75 -42.51 19.12
C LYS A 147 -12.78 -43.16 20.12
N ARG A 148 -11.88 -44.05 19.67
CA ARG A 148 -10.84 -44.64 20.54
C ARG A 148 -9.86 -43.58 21.06
N LEU A 149 -9.40 -42.68 20.18
CA LEU A 149 -8.52 -41.57 20.56
C LEU A 149 -9.20 -40.63 21.56
N LEU A 150 -10.43 -40.17 21.27
CA LEU A 150 -11.22 -39.31 22.16
C LEU A 150 -11.47 -39.93 23.54
N ALA A 151 -11.73 -41.25 23.60
CA ALA A 151 -11.93 -41.97 24.86
C ALA A 151 -10.66 -42.02 25.72
N ALA A 152 -9.48 -42.08 25.08
CA ALA A 152 -8.18 -42.06 25.75
C ALA A 152 -7.70 -40.64 26.13
N CYS A 153 -8.15 -39.59 25.43
CA CYS A 153 -7.75 -38.21 25.70
C CYS A 153 -8.04 -37.77 27.15
N ALA A 154 -7.00 -37.22 27.80
CA ALA A 154 -7.06 -36.51 29.07
C ALA A 154 -6.89 -34.99 28.87
N GLY A 155 -7.63 -34.18 29.62
CA GLY A 155 -7.55 -32.72 29.54
C GLY A 155 -7.66 -32.16 28.11
N ASP A 156 -6.79 -31.21 27.79
CA ASP A 156 -6.73 -30.51 26.51
C ASP A 156 -6.26 -31.38 25.31
N GLU A 157 -5.85 -32.65 25.50
CA GLU A 157 -5.59 -33.56 24.37
C GLU A 157 -6.79 -33.65 23.43
N SER A 158 -8.01 -33.67 24.01
CA SER A 158 -9.27 -33.71 23.26
C SER A 158 -9.52 -32.46 22.41
N LYS A 159 -9.01 -31.29 22.85
CA LYS A 159 -9.10 -30.01 22.14
C LYS A 159 -8.21 -30.03 20.90
N TYR A 160 -6.92 -30.38 21.07
CA TYR A 160 -5.96 -30.35 19.97
C TYR A 160 -6.14 -31.51 19.00
N LEU A 161 -6.51 -32.70 19.45
CA LEU A 161 -6.85 -33.82 18.57
C LEU A 161 -7.94 -33.45 17.56
N ILE A 162 -9.04 -32.84 18.02
CA ILE A 162 -10.15 -32.45 17.14
C ILE A 162 -9.76 -31.30 16.22
N ARG A 163 -9.01 -30.30 16.71
CA ARG A 163 -8.45 -29.23 15.87
C ARG A 163 -7.50 -29.76 14.79
N SER A 164 -6.67 -30.75 15.12
CA SER A 164 -5.80 -31.44 14.16
C SER A 164 -6.61 -32.16 13.08
N LEU A 165 -7.65 -32.89 13.48
CA LEU A 165 -8.56 -33.60 12.57
C LEU A 165 -9.43 -32.64 11.71
N GLU A 166 -9.69 -31.41 12.19
CA GLU A 166 -10.31 -30.31 11.42
C GLU A 166 -9.36 -29.67 10.40
N GLY A 167 -8.08 -30.08 10.39
CA GLY A 167 -7.01 -29.47 9.60
C GLY A 167 -6.52 -28.12 10.13
N LYS A 168 -6.96 -27.69 11.33
CA LYS A 168 -6.77 -26.32 11.84
C LYS A 168 -6.38 -26.31 13.31
N LEU A 169 -5.08 -26.38 13.60
CA LEU A 169 -4.55 -26.42 14.97
C LEU A 169 -4.79 -25.12 15.78
N ARG A 170 -4.98 -23.98 15.10
CA ARG A 170 -5.40 -22.65 15.63
C ARG A 170 -4.48 -21.99 16.69
N ILE A 171 -3.33 -22.58 17.03
CA ILE A 171 -2.41 -22.06 18.08
C ILE A 171 -1.49 -20.90 17.66
N GLY A 172 -1.53 -20.43 16.40
CA GLY A 172 -0.65 -19.34 15.91
C GLY A 172 0.81 -19.72 15.61
N LEU A 173 1.19 -20.98 15.83
CA LEU A 173 2.46 -21.55 15.39
C LEU A 173 2.53 -21.62 13.86
N ALA A 174 3.70 -21.32 13.29
CA ALA A 174 3.97 -21.40 11.87
C ALA A 174 5.18 -22.31 11.60
N GLU A 175 5.18 -23.01 10.46
CA GLU A 175 6.25 -23.92 10.01
C GLU A 175 7.63 -23.24 10.01
N LYS A 176 7.72 -21.96 9.60
CA LYS A 176 8.96 -21.17 9.66
C LYS A 176 9.49 -20.90 11.08
N THR A 177 8.67 -21.06 12.12
CA THR A 177 9.12 -21.04 13.53
C THR A 177 9.49 -22.45 14.00
N VAL A 178 8.76 -23.49 13.56
CA VAL A 178 9.09 -24.90 13.84
C VAL A 178 10.46 -25.28 13.27
N LEU A 179 10.78 -24.83 12.04
CA LEU A 179 12.07 -25.10 11.39
C LEU A 179 13.26 -24.43 12.12
N VAL A 180 13.05 -23.23 12.68
CA VAL A 180 14.05 -22.55 13.52
C VAL A 180 14.19 -23.26 14.88
N ALA A 181 13.08 -23.64 15.50
CA ALA A 181 13.08 -24.41 16.75
C ALA A 181 13.79 -25.77 16.60
N LEU A 182 13.64 -26.43 15.46
CA LEU A 182 14.33 -27.68 15.13
C LEU A 182 15.85 -27.47 15.03
N ALA A 183 16.30 -26.45 14.29
CA ALA A 183 17.72 -26.11 14.20
C ALA A 183 18.32 -25.77 15.58
N HIS A 184 17.63 -24.94 16.36
CA HIS A 184 18.04 -24.59 17.72
C HIS A 184 18.12 -25.82 18.63
N ALA A 185 17.10 -26.69 18.60
CA ALA A 185 17.03 -27.85 19.47
C ALA A 185 18.11 -28.89 19.19
N VAL A 186 18.49 -29.10 17.92
CA VAL A 186 19.57 -30.03 17.55
C VAL A 186 20.94 -29.49 18.01
N ILE A 187 21.17 -28.18 17.99
CA ILE A 187 22.39 -27.56 18.54
C ILE A 187 22.43 -27.71 20.06
N LEU A 188 21.37 -27.30 20.75
CA LEU A 188 21.29 -27.36 22.21
C LEU A 188 21.37 -28.80 22.74
N ALA A 189 20.75 -29.76 22.05
CA ALA A 189 20.83 -31.18 22.43
C ALA A 189 22.20 -31.83 22.14
N LYS A 190 23.03 -31.26 21.25
CA LYS A 190 24.42 -31.69 21.02
C LYS A 190 25.40 -31.07 22.03
N LEU A 191 25.14 -29.84 22.49
CA LEU A 191 25.91 -29.18 23.55
C LEU A 191 25.56 -29.73 24.95
N GLY A 192 24.31 -30.14 25.20
CA GLY A 192 23.89 -30.70 26.47
C GLY A 192 24.10 -29.72 27.63
N GLU A 193 24.78 -30.18 28.70
CA GLU A 193 25.10 -29.35 29.87
C GLU A 193 26.18 -28.29 29.57
N GLU A 194 27.01 -28.48 28.53
CA GLU A 194 27.99 -27.47 28.09
C GLU A 194 27.31 -26.20 27.53
N ALA A 195 26.03 -26.28 27.14
CA ALA A 195 25.28 -25.12 26.65
C ALA A 195 25.14 -23.97 27.67
N GLU A 196 25.30 -24.24 28.97
CA GLU A 196 25.31 -23.20 30.02
C GLU A 196 26.70 -22.56 30.22
N SER A 197 27.78 -23.19 29.74
CA SER A 197 29.16 -22.67 29.83
C SER A 197 29.60 -21.88 28.59
N VAL A 198 28.98 -22.11 27.43
CA VAL A 198 29.26 -21.37 26.19
C VAL A 198 28.85 -19.89 26.33
N PRO A 199 29.72 -18.92 25.95
CA PRO A 199 29.38 -17.50 25.91
C PRO A 199 28.09 -17.22 25.11
N LYS A 200 27.22 -16.36 25.64
CA LYS A 200 25.89 -16.08 25.05
C LYS A 200 25.95 -15.57 23.60
N GLU A 201 27.01 -14.85 23.25
CA GLU A 201 27.24 -14.31 21.90
C GLU A 201 27.66 -15.42 20.91
N GLU A 202 28.54 -16.33 21.34
CA GLU A 202 28.97 -17.50 20.58
C GLU A 202 27.80 -18.49 20.36
N LEU A 203 27.02 -18.77 21.42
CA LEU A 203 25.81 -19.58 21.32
C LEU A 203 24.79 -18.94 20.37
N ALA A 204 24.59 -17.62 20.41
CA ALA A 204 23.70 -16.92 19.48
C ALA A 204 24.17 -17.05 18.02
N ALA A 205 25.47 -16.88 17.76
CA ALA A 205 26.05 -17.04 16.43
C ALA A 205 25.92 -18.48 15.90
N ALA A 206 26.15 -19.49 16.73
CA ALA A 206 25.96 -20.89 16.39
C ALA A 206 24.49 -21.20 16.03
N LEU A 207 23.55 -20.71 16.84
CA LEU A 207 22.11 -20.86 16.61
C LEU A 207 21.65 -20.17 15.31
N GLU A 208 22.18 -18.98 14.98
CA GLU A 208 21.87 -18.27 13.72
C GLU A 208 22.48 -18.95 12.48
N SER A 209 23.73 -19.41 12.58
CA SER A 209 24.41 -20.15 11.50
C SER A 209 23.67 -21.45 11.17
N GLY A 210 23.44 -22.33 12.15
CA GLY A 210 22.71 -23.58 11.95
C GLY A 210 21.27 -23.36 11.50
N THR A 211 20.61 -22.31 12.00
CA THR A 211 19.30 -21.87 11.51
C THR A 211 19.32 -21.48 10.03
N THR A 212 20.41 -20.89 9.54
CA THR A 212 20.56 -20.49 8.14
C THR A 212 20.82 -21.70 7.24
N ILE A 213 21.71 -22.61 7.67
CA ILE A 213 21.99 -23.90 7.01
C ILE A 213 20.69 -24.71 6.86
N VAL A 214 19.95 -24.92 7.95
CA VAL A 214 18.72 -25.72 7.96
C VAL A 214 17.61 -25.11 7.11
N LYS A 215 17.50 -23.77 7.04
CA LYS A 215 16.56 -23.08 6.14
C LYS A 215 16.92 -23.27 4.67
N ALA A 216 18.20 -23.24 4.31
CA ALA A 216 18.66 -23.45 2.93
C ALA A 216 18.34 -24.89 2.49
N VAL A 217 18.83 -25.87 3.26
CA VAL A 217 18.61 -27.31 3.00
C VAL A 217 17.12 -27.65 2.89
N PHE A 218 16.28 -27.20 3.83
CA PHE A 218 14.83 -27.44 3.76
C PHE A 218 14.13 -26.72 2.59
N SER A 219 14.72 -25.66 2.05
CA SER A 219 14.13 -24.95 0.89
C SER A 219 14.49 -25.63 -0.43
N GLU A 220 15.65 -26.26 -0.54
CA GLU A 220 15.98 -27.17 -1.65
C GLU A 220 15.26 -28.51 -1.55
N LEU A 221 15.18 -29.07 -0.33
CA LEU A 221 14.65 -30.40 -0.06
C LEU A 221 13.66 -30.35 1.12
N PRO A 222 12.39 -29.96 0.88
CA PRO A 222 11.38 -29.78 1.93
C PRO A 222 10.77 -31.10 2.41
N SER A 223 11.61 -31.98 2.95
CA SER A 223 11.21 -33.27 3.53
C SER A 223 11.77 -33.41 4.95
N TYR A 224 10.89 -33.46 5.95
CA TYR A 224 11.30 -33.67 7.33
C TYR A 224 11.79 -35.10 7.58
N ASP A 225 11.26 -36.09 6.85
CA ASP A 225 11.69 -37.51 6.93
C ASP A 225 13.16 -37.70 6.49
N LEU A 226 13.72 -36.78 5.71
CA LEU A 226 15.14 -36.80 5.27
C LEU A 226 16.00 -35.80 6.07
N LEU A 227 15.46 -34.63 6.41
CA LEU A 227 16.17 -33.61 7.18
C LEU A 227 16.44 -34.02 8.63
N ILE A 228 15.47 -34.68 9.30
CA ILE A 228 15.58 -34.98 10.74
C ILE A 228 16.61 -36.10 11.05
N PRO A 229 16.66 -37.23 10.33
CA PRO A 229 17.74 -38.20 10.50
C PRO A 229 19.13 -37.58 10.28
N ALA A 230 19.32 -36.87 9.17
CA ALA A 230 20.60 -36.24 8.84
C ALA A 230 21.05 -35.20 9.89
N LEU A 231 20.10 -34.43 10.45
CA LEU A 231 20.37 -33.49 11.54
C LEU A 231 20.90 -34.17 12.82
N LEU A 232 20.41 -35.37 13.13
CA LEU A 232 20.83 -36.12 14.31
C LEU A 232 22.14 -36.90 14.06
N GLU A 233 22.28 -37.50 12.87
CA GLU A 233 23.41 -38.37 12.50
C GLU A 233 24.69 -37.63 12.07
N HIS A 234 24.61 -36.36 11.65
CA HIS A 234 25.73 -35.65 11.01
C HIS A 234 26.01 -34.25 11.59
N SER A 235 27.13 -33.63 11.20
CA SER A 235 27.42 -32.22 11.46
C SER A 235 26.60 -31.31 10.54
N LEU A 236 26.25 -30.12 11.04
CA LEU A 236 25.42 -29.15 10.30
C LEU A 236 26.05 -28.74 8.96
N ASP A 237 27.35 -28.51 8.94
CA ASP A 237 28.09 -28.04 7.77
C ASP A 237 28.03 -29.05 6.61
N SER A 238 28.00 -30.35 6.94
CA SER A 238 27.90 -31.44 5.94
C SER A 238 26.50 -31.61 5.35
N LEU A 239 25.46 -30.95 5.89
CA LEU A 239 24.08 -31.12 5.42
C LEU A 239 23.86 -30.61 3.99
N GLN A 240 24.49 -29.48 3.63
CA GLN A 240 24.39 -28.91 2.26
C GLN A 240 25.12 -29.74 1.20
N GLU A 241 25.98 -30.68 1.60
CA GLU A 241 26.60 -31.63 0.68
C GLU A 241 25.74 -32.89 0.48
N ARG A 242 25.01 -33.29 1.52
CA ARG A 242 24.22 -34.54 1.57
C ARG A 242 22.78 -34.37 1.11
N LEU A 243 22.15 -33.25 1.44
CA LEU A 243 20.73 -32.96 1.18
C LEU A 243 20.62 -31.81 0.17
N ARG A 244 20.78 -32.15 -1.11
CA ARG A 244 20.69 -31.24 -2.26
C ARG A 244 19.42 -31.48 -3.07
N LEU A 245 19.03 -30.51 -3.90
CA LEU A 245 17.97 -30.68 -4.91
C LEU A 245 18.08 -32.03 -5.64
N THR A 246 17.06 -32.87 -5.45
CA THR A 246 16.98 -34.23 -5.99
C THR A 246 15.70 -34.38 -6.82
N PRO A 247 15.79 -34.76 -8.11
CA PRO A 247 14.62 -34.99 -8.96
C PRO A 247 13.60 -35.95 -8.32
N GLY A 248 12.31 -35.61 -8.43
CA GLY A 248 11.22 -36.32 -7.75
C GLY A 248 10.88 -35.79 -6.36
N ILE A 249 11.70 -34.89 -5.79
CA ILE A 249 11.39 -34.12 -4.58
C ILE A 249 11.34 -32.62 -4.96
N PRO A 250 10.18 -31.94 -4.92
CA PRO A 250 10.06 -30.55 -5.31
C PRO A 250 10.70 -29.58 -4.31
N LEU A 251 11.55 -28.67 -4.79
CA LEU A 251 12.07 -27.56 -4.00
C LEU A 251 11.02 -26.47 -3.79
N LYS A 252 11.17 -25.66 -2.73
CA LYS A 252 10.29 -24.51 -2.48
C LYS A 252 10.66 -23.35 -3.43
N PRO A 253 9.72 -22.88 -4.28
CA PRO A 253 10.05 -21.97 -5.38
C PRO A 253 10.51 -20.58 -4.94
N MET A 254 11.38 -19.96 -5.75
CA MET A 254 11.78 -18.54 -5.61
C MET A 254 10.58 -17.61 -5.85
N LEU A 255 10.48 -16.52 -5.06
CA LEU A 255 9.30 -15.66 -5.00
C LEU A 255 9.63 -14.20 -5.35
N ALA A 256 8.81 -13.57 -6.19
CA ALA A 256 8.98 -12.15 -6.52
C ALA A 256 8.40 -11.18 -5.46
N LYS A 257 9.09 -10.04 -5.27
CA LYS A 257 8.56 -8.86 -4.58
C LYS A 257 7.53 -8.15 -5.47
N PRO A 258 6.35 -7.73 -4.95
CA PRO A 258 5.45 -6.85 -5.70
C PRO A 258 6.06 -5.45 -5.83
N THR A 259 5.99 -4.90 -7.04
CA THR A 259 6.42 -3.55 -7.41
C THR A 259 5.21 -2.74 -7.82
N LYS A 260 5.16 -1.45 -7.45
CA LYS A 260 4.00 -0.57 -7.74
C LYS A 260 4.18 0.37 -8.93
N GLU A 261 5.42 0.74 -9.20
CA GLU A 261 5.80 1.79 -10.14
C GLU A 261 7.01 1.29 -10.94
N ILE A 262 7.10 1.66 -12.22
CA ILE A 262 8.21 1.17 -13.07
C ILE A 262 9.56 1.81 -12.65
N GLY A 263 9.55 3.02 -12.07
CA GLY A 263 10.74 3.64 -11.48
C GLY A 263 11.42 2.77 -10.42
N GLU A 264 10.63 2.15 -9.53
CA GLU A 264 11.12 1.23 -8.48
C GLU A 264 11.86 -0.01 -9.06
N VAL A 265 11.72 -0.30 -10.37
CA VAL A 265 12.49 -1.32 -11.08
C VAL A 265 13.90 -0.82 -11.39
N LEU A 266 14.02 0.37 -11.99
CA LEU A 266 15.32 0.94 -12.36
C LEU A 266 16.11 1.36 -11.11
N ASP A 267 15.46 1.99 -10.13
CA ASP A 267 16.03 2.28 -8.80
C ASP A 267 16.58 1.03 -8.08
N ARG A 268 16.14 -0.18 -8.51
CA ARG A 268 16.52 -1.45 -7.88
C ARG A 268 17.50 -2.30 -8.70
N PHE A 269 17.58 -2.05 -10.00
CA PHE A 269 18.53 -2.67 -10.91
C PHE A 269 19.52 -1.67 -11.53
N GLU A 270 19.71 -0.51 -10.91
CA GLU A 270 20.75 0.46 -11.25
C GLU A 270 22.12 -0.22 -11.37
N GLU A 271 22.83 0.06 -12.46
CA GLU A 271 24.08 -0.59 -12.90
C GLU A 271 24.04 -2.14 -13.05
N LYS A 272 22.87 -2.79 -12.95
CA LYS A 272 22.71 -4.26 -13.00
C LYS A 272 21.95 -4.72 -14.25
N VAL A 273 22.44 -5.77 -14.89
CA VAL A 273 21.76 -6.39 -16.04
C VAL A 273 20.55 -7.19 -15.55
N PHE A 274 19.37 -6.88 -16.07
CA PHE A 274 18.11 -7.56 -15.77
C PHE A 274 17.35 -7.95 -17.05
N THR A 275 16.28 -8.70 -16.85
CA THR A 275 15.38 -9.18 -17.91
C THR A 275 13.93 -8.95 -17.50
N CYS A 276 13.06 -8.70 -18.47
CA CYS A 276 11.62 -8.69 -18.29
C CYS A 276 11.03 -9.93 -18.99
N GLU A 277 10.10 -10.62 -18.32
CA GLU A 277 9.38 -11.78 -18.86
C GLU A 277 7.87 -11.60 -18.72
N PHE A 278 7.09 -12.16 -19.64
CA PHE A 278 5.63 -12.21 -19.52
C PHE A 278 5.20 -12.97 -18.27
N LYS A 279 4.34 -12.34 -17.46
CA LYS A 279 3.76 -12.97 -16.28
C LYS A 279 2.41 -13.62 -16.61
N TYR A 280 2.44 -14.85 -17.12
CA TYR A 280 1.25 -15.65 -17.40
C TYR A 280 0.28 -15.81 -16.18
N ASP A 281 -1.02 -15.96 -16.47
CA ASP A 281 -2.11 -16.25 -15.50
C ASP A 281 -2.45 -17.75 -15.53
N GLY A 282 -1.57 -18.57 -14.95
CA GLY A 282 -1.69 -20.03 -14.97
C GLY A 282 -1.50 -20.68 -13.59
N GLU A 283 -1.04 -21.93 -13.59
CA GLU A 283 -0.54 -22.61 -12.39
C GLU A 283 0.95 -22.92 -12.55
N ARG A 284 1.79 -22.33 -11.69
CA ARG A 284 3.21 -22.66 -11.59
C ARG A 284 3.42 -24.17 -11.38
N ALA A 285 4.11 -24.77 -12.34
CA ALA A 285 4.34 -26.19 -12.51
C ALA A 285 5.85 -26.44 -12.50
N GLN A 286 6.36 -27.00 -11.41
CA GLN A 286 7.75 -27.43 -11.30
C GLN A 286 7.86 -28.86 -11.84
N VAL A 287 8.46 -29.04 -13.01
CA VAL A 287 8.47 -30.32 -13.73
C VAL A 287 9.80 -31.03 -13.54
N HIS A 288 9.76 -32.20 -12.93
CA HIS A 288 10.93 -33.05 -12.65
C HIS A 288 10.91 -34.22 -13.63
N GLY A 289 11.99 -34.40 -14.39
CA GLY A 289 12.22 -35.59 -15.21
C GLY A 289 13.43 -36.37 -14.68
N TYR A 290 13.31 -37.68 -14.50
CA TYR A 290 14.39 -38.56 -14.04
C TYR A 290 14.16 -40.02 -14.44
N PRO A 291 15.21 -40.86 -14.57
CA PRO A 291 15.03 -42.27 -14.87
C PRO A 291 14.35 -43.01 -13.71
N ASN A 292 13.32 -43.79 -14.04
CA ASN A 292 12.65 -44.71 -13.13
C ASN A 292 13.52 -45.98 -12.91
N LYS A 293 13.00 -46.94 -12.13
CA LYS A 293 13.70 -48.21 -11.85
C LYS A 293 14.00 -49.09 -13.08
N ASP A 294 13.29 -48.85 -14.19
CA ASP A 294 13.44 -49.55 -15.47
C ASP A 294 14.28 -48.74 -16.48
N GLY A 295 14.90 -47.63 -16.05
CA GLY A 295 15.69 -46.73 -16.88
C GLY A 295 14.88 -45.81 -17.81
N LYS A 296 13.55 -45.80 -17.72
CA LYS A 296 12.68 -44.91 -18.51
C LYS A 296 12.47 -43.59 -17.82
N LEU A 297 12.41 -42.49 -18.57
CA LEU A 297 12.14 -41.17 -18.02
C LEU A 297 10.74 -41.10 -17.40
N GLU A 298 10.67 -40.97 -16.07
CA GLU A 298 9.48 -40.64 -15.31
C GLU A 298 9.41 -39.11 -15.16
N LEU A 299 8.23 -38.53 -15.40
CA LEU A 299 7.97 -37.12 -15.17
C LEU A 299 6.97 -36.93 -14.03
N ARG A 300 7.25 -35.95 -13.16
CA ARG A 300 6.30 -35.45 -12.16
C ARG A 300 6.17 -33.94 -12.22
N VAL A 301 4.95 -33.46 -11.99
CA VAL A 301 4.58 -32.04 -12.03
C VAL A 301 4.16 -31.62 -10.64
N PHE A 302 4.90 -30.73 -9.99
CA PHE A 302 4.58 -30.25 -8.64
C PHE A 302 4.06 -28.82 -8.64
N SER A 303 3.12 -28.53 -7.74
CA SER A 303 2.56 -27.20 -7.55
C SER A 303 3.55 -26.27 -6.84
N ARG A 304 3.26 -24.97 -6.88
CA ARG A 304 3.92 -23.94 -6.07
C ARG A 304 4.03 -24.27 -4.56
N ASN A 305 3.12 -25.08 -4.03
CA ASN A 305 3.10 -25.48 -2.61
C ASN A 305 3.92 -26.76 -2.34
N SER A 306 4.47 -27.41 -3.36
CA SER A 306 5.01 -28.78 -3.38
C SER A 306 3.97 -29.90 -3.38
N GLU A 307 2.73 -29.65 -3.81
CA GLU A 307 1.70 -30.71 -3.99
C GLU A 307 1.92 -31.43 -5.34
N ASP A 308 1.76 -32.76 -5.42
CA ASP A 308 1.85 -33.49 -6.69
C ASP A 308 0.60 -33.25 -7.56
N MET A 309 0.81 -32.72 -8.77
CA MET A 309 -0.21 -32.40 -9.78
C MET A 309 -0.14 -33.32 -11.01
N SER A 310 0.71 -34.34 -11.02
CA SER A 310 0.93 -35.22 -12.19
C SER A 310 -0.38 -35.91 -12.63
N MET A 311 -1.23 -36.28 -11.67
CA MET A 311 -2.57 -36.84 -11.91
C MET A 311 -3.62 -35.84 -12.43
N LYS A 312 -3.32 -34.53 -12.43
CA LYS A 312 -4.15 -33.44 -13.01
C LYS A 312 -3.66 -33.06 -14.41
N TYR A 313 -2.36 -33.21 -14.67
CA TYR A 313 -1.70 -32.87 -15.92
C TYR A 313 -1.03 -34.08 -16.60
N PRO A 314 -1.76 -35.16 -16.91
CA PRO A 314 -1.21 -36.31 -17.62
C PRO A 314 -0.85 -35.99 -19.09
N ASP A 315 -1.36 -34.87 -19.62
CA ASP A 315 -0.91 -34.27 -20.88
C ASP A 315 0.52 -33.71 -20.74
N LEU A 316 0.83 -32.89 -19.72
CA LEU A 316 2.20 -32.37 -19.54
C LEU A 316 3.25 -33.49 -19.43
N VAL A 317 2.89 -34.62 -18.81
CA VAL A 317 3.73 -35.83 -18.70
C VAL A 317 4.06 -36.45 -20.07
N VAL A 318 3.18 -36.31 -21.07
CA VAL A 318 3.37 -36.78 -22.45
C VAL A 318 4.01 -35.71 -23.34
N GLN A 319 3.68 -34.43 -23.13
CA GLN A 319 4.12 -33.30 -23.95
C GLN A 319 5.56 -32.87 -23.70
N VAL A 320 6.01 -32.81 -22.45
CA VAL A 320 7.38 -32.37 -22.12
C VAL A 320 8.47 -33.27 -22.73
N PRO A 321 8.32 -34.61 -22.84
CA PRO A 321 9.20 -35.45 -23.66
C PRO A 321 9.43 -34.97 -25.10
N HIS A 322 8.45 -34.32 -25.75
CA HIS A 322 8.61 -33.80 -27.13
C HIS A 322 9.53 -32.57 -27.21
N SER A 323 9.69 -31.83 -26.11
CA SER A 323 10.58 -30.67 -26.05
C SER A 323 12.02 -31.01 -25.67
N LEU A 324 12.34 -32.28 -25.40
CA LEU A 324 13.71 -32.72 -25.08
C LEU A 324 14.56 -32.87 -26.34
N ARG A 325 15.87 -32.64 -26.19
CA ARG A 325 16.91 -33.05 -27.16
C ARG A 325 17.71 -34.24 -26.60
N ASP A 326 18.39 -34.97 -27.48
CA ASP A 326 19.05 -36.28 -27.23
C ASP A 326 20.06 -36.36 -26.05
N ALA A 327 20.36 -35.25 -25.39
CA ALA A 327 21.33 -35.14 -24.30
C ALA A 327 20.70 -34.77 -22.95
N VAL A 328 19.44 -35.15 -22.70
CA VAL A 328 18.72 -34.89 -21.43
C VAL A 328 18.30 -36.19 -20.75
N GLU A 329 18.96 -36.54 -19.65
CA GLU A 329 18.70 -37.75 -18.85
C GLU A 329 17.84 -37.43 -17.61
N SER A 330 18.06 -36.25 -17.01
CA SER A 330 17.32 -35.78 -15.84
C SER A 330 17.31 -34.26 -15.76
N PHE A 331 16.20 -33.67 -15.27
CA PHE A 331 16.03 -32.23 -15.20
C PHE A 331 15.03 -31.80 -14.12
N VAL A 332 15.09 -30.52 -13.74
CA VAL A 332 14.02 -29.82 -13.02
C VAL A 332 13.77 -28.47 -13.68
N LEU A 333 12.59 -28.29 -14.26
CA LEU A 333 12.10 -27.04 -14.86
C LEU A 333 11.25 -26.25 -13.86
N ASP A 334 11.29 -24.93 -13.97
CA ASP A 334 10.33 -24.01 -13.36
C ASP A 334 9.54 -23.33 -14.49
N ALA A 335 8.22 -23.51 -14.49
CA ALA A 335 7.35 -23.14 -15.59
C ALA A 335 5.95 -22.72 -15.10
N GLU A 336 5.18 -22.03 -15.95
CA GLU A 336 3.76 -21.80 -15.73
C GLU A 336 2.95 -22.67 -16.71
N ALA A 337 2.04 -23.49 -16.20
CA ALA A 337 1.07 -24.24 -16.99
C ALA A 337 -0.15 -23.35 -17.26
N VAL A 338 -0.43 -23.02 -18.52
CA VAL A 338 -1.49 -22.06 -18.91
C VAL A 338 -2.48 -22.73 -19.85
N ALA A 339 -3.78 -22.43 -19.68
CA ALA A 339 -4.80 -22.94 -20.60
C ALA A 339 -4.60 -22.33 -22.00
N TRP A 340 -4.74 -23.16 -23.04
CA TRP A 340 -4.40 -22.79 -24.41
C TRP A 340 -5.47 -23.22 -25.41
N GLU A 341 -5.83 -22.31 -26.31
CA GLU A 341 -6.72 -22.54 -27.45
C GLU A 341 -5.91 -22.56 -28.75
N SER A 342 -6.14 -23.57 -29.59
CA SER A 342 -5.43 -23.74 -30.85
C SER A 342 -6.31 -23.27 -32.01
N THR A 343 -5.82 -22.27 -32.75
CA THR A 343 -6.48 -21.62 -33.90
C THR A 343 -6.23 -22.33 -35.23
N ALA A 344 -5.79 -23.60 -35.20
CA ALA A 344 -5.51 -24.40 -36.38
C ALA A 344 -6.79 -24.83 -37.11
N GLY A 345 -7.38 -23.88 -37.83
CA GLY A 345 -8.59 -24.04 -38.67
C GLY A 345 -8.51 -23.20 -39.94
N ASP A 346 -8.64 -21.87 -39.82
CA ASP A 346 -9.11 -21.01 -40.92
C ASP A 346 -8.31 -19.69 -41.13
N ASP A 347 -7.03 -19.59 -40.70
CA ASP A 347 -6.26 -18.34 -40.77
C ASP A 347 -4.90 -18.52 -41.48
N GLU A 348 -4.75 -17.94 -42.68
CA GLU A 348 -3.51 -17.97 -43.48
C GLU A 348 -2.36 -17.15 -42.84
N ASN A 349 -2.65 -16.35 -41.80
CA ASN A 349 -1.69 -15.44 -41.17
C ASN A 349 -0.80 -16.06 -40.08
N GLY A 350 -0.92 -17.36 -39.79
CA GLY A 350 0.05 -18.10 -38.95
C GLY A 350 0.01 -17.79 -37.45
N THR A 351 -1.09 -17.24 -36.93
CA THR A 351 -1.33 -16.97 -35.50
C THR A 351 -1.32 -18.26 -34.66
N GLU A 352 -0.31 -18.43 -33.78
CA GLU A 352 0.01 -19.72 -33.10
C GLU A 352 -1.09 -20.34 -32.22
N GLY A 353 -2.10 -19.57 -31.82
CA GLY A 353 -3.08 -19.91 -30.79
C GLY A 353 -3.21 -18.82 -29.73
N ARG A 354 -4.12 -19.02 -28.77
CA ARG A 354 -4.53 -18.00 -27.79
C ARG A 354 -4.36 -18.49 -26.35
N LEU A 355 -3.86 -17.60 -25.50
CA LEU A 355 -3.86 -17.76 -24.03
C LEU A 355 -5.29 -17.65 -23.48
N LEU A 356 -5.73 -18.65 -22.73
CA LEU A 356 -7.01 -18.64 -22.02
C LEU A 356 -6.82 -18.26 -20.54
N PRO A 357 -7.77 -17.53 -19.92
CA PRO A 357 -7.66 -17.11 -18.51
C PRO A 357 -7.56 -18.29 -17.52
N PHE A 358 -6.99 -18.03 -16.33
CA PHE A 358 -6.92 -19.02 -15.24
C PHE A 358 -8.26 -19.67 -14.89
N GLN A 359 -9.39 -18.98 -15.09
CA GLN A 359 -10.72 -19.55 -14.87
C GLN A 359 -10.97 -20.82 -15.70
N GLU A 360 -10.54 -20.87 -16.96
CA GLU A 360 -10.67 -22.07 -17.78
C GLU A 360 -9.73 -23.19 -17.32
N LEU A 361 -8.49 -22.85 -16.95
CA LEU A 361 -7.55 -23.80 -16.33
C LEU A 361 -8.15 -24.44 -15.06
N SER A 362 -8.86 -23.64 -14.25
CA SER A 362 -9.49 -24.09 -13.00
C SER A 362 -10.66 -25.08 -13.20
N ARG A 363 -11.23 -25.16 -14.41
CA ARG A 363 -12.28 -26.14 -14.78
C ARG A 363 -11.74 -27.55 -14.99
N ARG A 364 -10.42 -27.75 -15.04
CA ARG A 364 -9.82 -29.09 -15.14
C ARG A 364 -10.08 -29.92 -13.88
N LYS A 365 -10.47 -31.19 -14.06
CA LYS A 365 -10.56 -32.20 -13.00
C LYS A 365 -9.23 -32.26 -12.23
N ARG A 366 -9.28 -32.40 -10.90
CA ARG A 366 -8.08 -32.43 -10.03
C ARG A 366 -7.51 -33.84 -9.77
N LYS A 367 -8.31 -34.89 -9.97
CA LYS A 367 -7.98 -36.30 -9.74
C LYS A 367 -8.64 -37.14 -10.83
N ASP A 368 -8.10 -38.33 -11.06
CA ASP A 368 -8.60 -39.34 -12.01
C ASP A 368 -8.83 -38.78 -13.43
N VAL A 369 -7.85 -38.04 -13.93
CA VAL A 369 -7.82 -37.48 -15.28
C VAL A 369 -7.15 -38.48 -16.22
N ARG A 370 -7.85 -38.89 -17.28
CA ARG A 370 -7.27 -39.62 -18.42
C ARG A 370 -6.99 -38.61 -19.54
N ALA A 371 -5.97 -38.86 -20.37
CA ALA A 371 -5.63 -37.96 -21.49
C ALA A 371 -6.83 -37.73 -22.44
N GLU A 372 -7.62 -38.78 -22.68
CA GLU A 372 -8.88 -38.75 -23.45
C GLU A 372 -9.96 -37.80 -22.89
N ASP A 373 -9.98 -37.57 -21.56
CA ASP A 373 -11.01 -36.77 -20.89
C ASP A 373 -10.68 -35.25 -20.87
N ILE A 374 -9.55 -34.83 -21.45
CA ILE A 374 -9.05 -33.45 -21.37
C ILE A 374 -9.81 -32.54 -22.33
N LYS A 375 -10.66 -31.67 -21.78
CA LYS A 375 -11.39 -30.63 -22.53
C LYS A 375 -10.62 -29.32 -22.65
N VAL A 376 -9.83 -28.96 -21.63
CA VAL A 376 -9.03 -27.72 -21.59
C VAL A 376 -7.56 -28.10 -21.78
N LYS A 377 -7.05 -27.87 -22.99
CA LYS A 377 -5.63 -28.05 -23.33
C LYS A 377 -4.76 -27.03 -22.57
N VAL A 378 -3.49 -27.38 -22.39
CA VAL A 378 -2.50 -26.57 -21.69
C VAL A 378 -1.23 -26.45 -22.54
N LYS A 379 -0.61 -25.27 -22.52
CA LYS A 379 0.75 -25.01 -23.03
C LYS A 379 1.63 -24.67 -21.83
N LEU A 380 2.83 -25.26 -21.78
CA LEU A 380 3.79 -25.04 -20.68
C LEU A 380 4.80 -23.95 -21.08
N PHE A 381 4.91 -22.90 -20.28
CA PHE A 381 5.85 -21.79 -20.48
C PHE A 381 7.00 -21.89 -19.47
N ALA A 382 8.13 -22.44 -19.89
CA ALA A 382 9.32 -22.62 -19.07
C ALA A 382 10.11 -21.31 -18.91
N PHE A 383 10.48 -20.97 -17.68
CA PHE A 383 11.15 -19.71 -17.35
C PHE A 383 12.41 -19.86 -16.48
N ASP A 384 12.72 -21.08 -16.01
CA ASP A 384 14.00 -21.40 -15.37
C ASP A 384 14.34 -22.90 -15.48
N LEU A 385 15.62 -23.24 -15.33
CA LEU A 385 16.13 -24.62 -15.30
C LEU A 385 17.02 -24.78 -14.07
N LEU A 386 16.60 -25.64 -13.15
CA LEU A 386 17.10 -25.71 -11.78
C LEU A 386 18.03 -26.91 -11.54
N PHE A 387 17.94 -27.93 -12.40
CA PHE A 387 18.76 -29.14 -12.38
C PHE A 387 18.88 -29.68 -13.80
N LEU A 388 20.04 -30.25 -14.16
CA LEU A 388 20.27 -30.94 -15.43
C LEU A 388 21.33 -32.04 -15.27
N ASN A 389 21.04 -33.24 -15.74
CA ASN A 389 21.95 -34.40 -15.83
C ASN A 389 22.84 -34.58 -14.59
N GLY A 390 22.20 -34.85 -13.44
CA GLY A 390 22.87 -35.08 -12.16
C GLY A 390 23.40 -33.82 -11.45
N LYS A 391 23.26 -32.62 -12.02
CA LYS A 391 23.83 -31.37 -11.48
C LYS A 391 22.74 -30.34 -11.12
N PRO A 392 22.66 -29.88 -9.86
CA PRO A 392 21.84 -28.71 -9.52
C PRO A 392 22.47 -27.45 -10.10
N LEU A 393 21.63 -26.51 -10.53
CA LEU A 393 22.03 -25.27 -11.21
C LEU A 393 21.73 -24.01 -10.37
N LEU A 394 21.24 -24.16 -9.15
CA LEU A 394 20.72 -23.06 -8.31
C LEU A 394 21.73 -21.92 -8.11
N HIS A 395 23.01 -22.25 -7.93
CA HIS A 395 24.10 -21.27 -7.72
C HIS A 395 24.69 -20.70 -9.03
N LYS A 396 24.15 -21.04 -10.20
CA LYS A 396 24.53 -20.42 -11.48
C LYS A 396 23.78 -19.11 -11.72
N GLU A 397 24.39 -18.21 -12.48
CA GLU A 397 23.73 -16.97 -12.92
C GLU A 397 22.52 -17.28 -13.81
N MET A 398 21.54 -16.38 -13.86
CA MET A 398 20.28 -16.66 -14.57
C MET A 398 20.48 -16.82 -16.07
N ASP A 399 21.42 -16.09 -16.68
CA ASP A 399 21.76 -16.24 -18.10
C ASP A 399 22.31 -17.64 -18.43
N GLU A 400 23.16 -18.21 -17.58
CA GLU A 400 23.64 -19.59 -17.73
C GLU A 400 22.48 -20.61 -17.65
N ARG A 401 21.56 -20.44 -16.69
CA ARG A 401 20.40 -21.33 -16.54
C ARG A 401 19.46 -21.23 -17.75
N ARG A 402 19.23 -20.01 -18.26
CA ARG A 402 18.47 -19.74 -19.50
C ARG A 402 19.17 -20.33 -20.74
N ALA A 403 20.48 -20.19 -20.86
CA ALA A 403 21.25 -20.73 -21.97
C ALA A 403 21.22 -22.27 -21.99
N LEU A 404 21.31 -22.92 -20.82
CA LEU A 404 21.15 -24.36 -20.69
C LEU A 404 19.73 -24.82 -21.04
N LEU A 405 18.69 -24.10 -20.60
CA LEU A 405 17.30 -24.33 -20.98
C LEU A 405 17.11 -24.28 -22.51
N MET A 406 17.54 -23.19 -23.15
CA MET A 406 17.38 -23.01 -24.60
C MET A 406 18.22 -23.99 -25.44
N LYS A 407 19.35 -24.46 -24.91
CA LYS A 407 20.23 -25.44 -25.56
C LYS A 407 19.69 -26.87 -25.50
N HIS A 408 19.14 -27.28 -24.35
CA HIS A 408 18.76 -28.67 -24.09
C HIS A 408 17.28 -28.97 -24.37
N PHE A 409 16.44 -27.94 -24.48
CA PHE A 409 15.02 -28.05 -24.83
C PHE A 409 14.74 -27.40 -26.19
N GLN A 410 13.53 -27.57 -26.72
CA GLN A 410 13.05 -26.93 -27.95
C GLN A 410 11.55 -26.55 -27.83
N PRO A 411 11.09 -25.41 -28.38
CA PRO A 411 9.66 -25.11 -28.45
C PRO A 411 8.89 -26.18 -29.26
N VAL A 412 7.70 -26.53 -28.80
CA VAL A 412 6.77 -27.47 -29.46
C VAL A 412 5.42 -26.77 -29.62
N GLN A 413 4.94 -26.67 -30.85
CA GLN A 413 3.75 -25.88 -31.19
C GLN A 413 2.53 -26.29 -30.35
N CYS A 414 1.84 -25.32 -29.75
CA CYS A 414 0.74 -25.51 -28.78
C CYS A 414 1.07 -26.27 -27.47
N GLU A 415 2.25 -26.87 -27.29
CA GLU A 415 2.57 -27.73 -26.13
C GLU A 415 3.60 -27.13 -25.17
N PHE A 416 4.73 -26.65 -25.69
CA PHE A 416 5.86 -26.18 -24.89
C PHE A 416 6.48 -24.92 -25.49
N GLY A 417 6.81 -23.95 -24.66
CA GLY A 417 7.56 -22.76 -25.05
C GLY A 417 8.41 -22.20 -23.91
N TYR A 418 9.27 -21.26 -24.23
CA TYR A 418 9.94 -20.42 -23.24
C TYR A 418 9.02 -19.25 -22.86
N ALA A 419 9.23 -18.66 -21.68
CA ALA A 419 8.63 -17.38 -21.36
C ALA A 419 9.08 -16.31 -22.37
N THR A 420 8.13 -15.60 -22.95
CA THR A 420 8.36 -14.42 -23.79
C THR A 420 9.11 -13.39 -22.94
N HIS A 421 10.28 -12.94 -23.40
CA HIS A 421 11.15 -12.07 -22.62
C HIS A 421 11.84 -11.01 -23.48
N ARG A 422 12.26 -9.93 -22.83
CA ARG A 422 13.01 -8.81 -23.39
C ARG A 422 13.97 -8.31 -22.33
N ASP A 423 15.25 -8.18 -22.67
CA ASP A 423 16.25 -7.64 -21.75
C ASP A 423 16.21 -6.11 -21.85
N CYS A 424 15.28 -5.49 -21.12
CA CYS A 424 15.02 -4.04 -21.15
C CYS A 424 16.07 -3.25 -20.34
N THR A 425 16.22 -1.98 -20.70
CA THR A 425 17.14 -1.00 -20.09
C THR A 425 16.46 0.31 -19.69
N THR A 426 15.37 0.72 -20.36
CA THR A 426 14.66 1.98 -20.07
C THR A 426 13.24 1.79 -19.53
N VAL A 427 12.63 2.85 -18.99
CA VAL A 427 11.24 2.85 -18.51
C VAL A 427 10.27 2.55 -19.66
N GLU A 428 10.52 3.15 -20.82
CA GLU A 428 9.72 3.05 -22.04
C GLU A 428 9.71 1.63 -22.61
N GLU A 429 10.87 0.95 -22.58
CA GLU A 429 10.98 -0.45 -22.99
C GLU A 429 10.19 -1.39 -22.05
N ILE A 430 10.25 -1.16 -20.74
CA ILE A 430 9.50 -1.92 -19.74
C ILE A 430 7.98 -1.66 -19.89
N GLN A 431 7.56 -0.41 -20.06
CA GLN A 431 6.16 -0.04 -20.25
C GLN A 431 5.59 -0.65 -21.55
N THR A 432 6.32 -0.52 -22.67
CA THR A 432 5.90 -1.09 -23.96
C THR A 432 5.73 -2.61 -23.86
N PHE A 433 6.70 -3.29 -23.23
CA PHE A 433 6.64 -4.75 -23.04
C PHE A 433 5.57 -5.19 -22.02
N LEU A 434 5.25 -4.33 -21.04
CA LEU A 434 4.12 -4.55 -20.12
C LEU A 434 2.79 -4.49 -20.89
N ASP A 435 2.60 -3.50 -21.75
CA ASP A 435 1.39 -3.37 -22.57
C ASP A 435 1.27 -4.51 -23.59
N GLU A 436 2.37 -4.98 -24.18
CA GLU A 436 2.40 -6.22 -24.98
C GLU A 436 1.95 -7.44 -24.16
N SER A 437 2.42 -7.58 -22.91
CA SER A 437 2.05 -8.70 -22.03
C SER A 437 0.56 -8.70 -21.69
N VAL A 438 -0.01 -7.53 -21.39
CA VAL A 438 -1.44 -7.37 -21.06
C VAL A 438 -2.32 -7.61 -22.29
N LYS A 439 -1.94 -7.07 -23.46
CA LYS A 439 -2.61 -7.36 -24.74
C LYS A 439 -2.59 -8.85 -25.09
N SER A 440 -1.53 -9.55 -24.69
CA SER A 440 -1.40 -11.01 -24.85
C SER A 440 -2.23 -11.83 -23.86
N GLY A 441 -2.86 -11.21 -22.84
CA GLY A 441 -3.64 -11.90 -21.81
C GLY A 441 -2.83 -12.37 -20.59
N CYS A 442 -1.64 -11.82 -20.35
CA CYS A 442 -0.85 -12.06 -19.14
C CYS A 442 -1.24 -11.09 -18.00
N GLU A 443 -0.89 -11.43 -16.74
CA GLU A 443 -1.11 -10.57 -15.58
C GLU A 443 -0.23 -9.30 -15.54
N GLY A 444 0.79 -9.22 -16.40
CA GLY A 444 1.83 -8.19 -16.42
C GLY A 444 3.22 -8.78 -16.67
N LEU A 445 4.25 -8.27 -15.98
CA LEU A 445 5.64 -8.70 -16.13
C LEU A 445 6.26 -9.28 -14.84
N MET A 446 7.15 -10.23 -15.01
CA MET A 446 8.21 -10.58 -14.05
C MET A 446 9.47 -9.83 -14.46
N VAL A 447 10.17 -9.20 -13.52
CA VAL A 447 11.52 -8.64 -13.79
C VAL A 447 12.52 -9.44 -12.96
N LYS A 448 13.60 -9.92 -13.57
CA LYS A 448 14.60 -10.78 -12.90
C LYS A 448 16.01 -10.28 -13.17
N MET A 449 16.88 -10.31 -12.18
CA MET A 449 18.31 -10.04 -12.39
C MET A 449 18.92 -11.15 -13.26
N LEU A 450 19.64 -10.75 -14.32
CA LEU A 450 20.12 -11.66 -15.35
C LEU A 450 21.54 -12.16 -15.08
N LYS A 451 22.39 -11.28 -14.51
CA LYS A 451 23.82 -11.52 -14.25
C LYS A 451 24.23 -11.03 -12.84
N GLY A 452 25.42 -11.44 -12.41
CA GLY A 452 26.01 -11.10 -11.11
C GLY A 452 25.58 -12.05 -9.97
N PRO A 453 26.21 -11.93 -8.78
CA PRO A 453 26.05 -12.90 -7.68
C PRO A 453 24.61 -12.99 -7.14
N ASP A 454 23.84 -11.91 -7.25
CA ASP A 454 22.42 -11.82 -6.88
C ASP A 454 21.49 -12.55 -7.89
N SER A 455 21.96 -12.94 -9.08
CA SER A 455 21.11 -13.59 -10.12
C SER A 455 20.88 -15.09 -9.92
N THR A 456 21.43 -15.67 -8.85
CA THR A 456 21.23 -17.07 -8.46
C THR A 456 19.76 -17.37 -8.13
N TYR A 457 19.38 -18.65 -8.21
CA TYR A 457 18.02 -19.08 -7.81
C TYR A 457 17.98 -19.27 -6.30
N GLU A 458 17.02 -18.64 -5.63
CA GLU A 458 16.95 -18.60 -4.16
C GLU A 458 15.66 -19.28 -3.63
N PRO A 459 15.69 -20.58 -3.30
CA PRO A 459 14.53 -21.30 -2.80
C PRO A 459 13.92 -20.67 -1.55
N SER A 460 12.58 -20.68 -1.44
CA SER A 460 11.78 -19.99 -0.40
C SER A 460 11.97 -18.47 -0.23
N ARG A 461 12.97 -17.83 -0.84
CA ARG A 461 13.28 -16.40 -0.62
C ARG A 461 12.33 -15.54 -1.45
N ARG A 462 11.82 -14.47 -0.83
CA ARG A 462 11.25 -13.33 -1.55
C ARG A 462 12.32 -12.25 -1.62
N SER A 463 13.23 -12.38 -2.56
CA SER A 463 14.30 -11.40 -2.75
C SER A 463 13.84 -10.20 -3.56
N ILE A 464 14.75 -9.24 -3.71
CA ILE A 464 14.61 -8.08 -4.59
C ILE A 464 15.07 -8.40 -6.03
N ASN A 465 15.63 -9.59 -6.23
CA ASN A 465 16.30 -9.99 -7.45
C ASN A 465 15.26 -10.48 -8.49
N TRP A 466 14.09 -10.91 -8.01
CA TRP A 466 12.87 -11.09 -8.80
C TRP A 466 11.80 -10.09 -8.32
N LEU A 467 11.34 -9.23 -9.21
CA LEU A 467 10.21 -8.32 -9.03
C LEU A 467 9.01 -8.79 -9.87
N LYS A 468 7.81 -8.28 -9.57
CA LYS A 468 6.62 -8.47 -10.40
C LYS A 468 5.81 -7.20 -10.51
N ILE A 469 5.52 -6.81 -11.75
CA ILE A 469 4.67 -5.70 -12.14
C ILE A 469 3.33 -6.30 -12.60
N LYS A 470 2.22 -5.77 -12.11
CA LYS A 470 0.88 -6.10 -12.60
C LYS A 470 0.16 -4.81 -12.96
N LYS A 471 -0.75 -4.85 -13.94
CA LYS A 471 -1.66 -3.73 -14.22
C LYS A 471 -2.38 -3.29 -12.93
N ASP A 472 -2.97 -4.24 -12.22
CA ASP A 472 -3.62 -4.05 -10.91
C ASP A 472 -2.71 -3.59 -9.75
N TYR A 473 -1.39 -3.38 -9.96
CA TYR A 473 -0.50 -2.71 -9.01
C TYR A 473 -0.10 -1.29 -9.41
N LEU A 474 -0.24 -0.91 -10.69
CA LEU A 474 -0.04 0.46 -11.16
C LEU A 474 -1.26 1.31 -10.76
N SER A 475 -1.02 2.39 -10.03
CA SER A 475 -2.07 3.29 -9.55
C SER A 475 -2.92 3.85 -10.70
N GLY A 476 -4.24 3.64 -10.64
CA GLY A 476 -5.20 4.16 -11.62
C GLY A 476 -5.55 3.23 -12.79
N THR A 477 -5.08 1.97 -12.82
CA THR A 477 -5.29 1.09 -14.01
C THR A 477 -5.98 -0.26 -13.73
N GLY A 478 -6.41 -0.53 -12.49
CA GLY A 478 -7.15 -1.74 -12.10
C GLY A 478 -8.63 -1.49 -11.82
N ASP A 479 -9.49 -2.47 -12.13
CA ASP A 479 -10.95 -2.36 -12.02
C ASP A 479 -11.42 -2.43 -10.54
N SER A 480 -12.42 -1.61 -10.18
CA SER A 480 -13.06 -1.61 -8.85
C SER A 480 -14.57 -1.70 -8.99
N LEU A 481 -15.21 -2.44 -8.08
CA LEU A 481 -16.67 -2.52 -7.97
C LEU A 481 -17.07 -2.63 -6.49
N ASP A 482 -18.24 -2.10 -6.21
CA ASP A 482 -18.84 -1.94 -4.88
C ASP A 482 -20.21 -2.64 -4.86
N LEU A 483 -20.53 -3.28 -3.75
CA LEU A 483 -21.49 -4.39 -3.73
C LEU A 483 -22.29 -4.41 -2.42
N ALA A 484 -23.58 -4.74 -2.52
CA ALA A 484 -24.47 -4.83 -1.37
C ALA A 484 -24.10 -6.02 -0.47
N VAL A 485 -23.95 -5.76 0.84
CA VAL A 485 -23.66 -6.79 1.84
C VAL A 485 -24.97 -7.47 2.27
N ILE A 486 -25.34 -8.56 1.59
CA ILE A 486 -26.63 -9.25 1.80
C ILE A 486 -26.59 -10.41 2.81
N GLY A 487 -25.40 -10.79 3.29
CA GLY A 487 -25.27 -11.82 4.33
C GLY A 487 -23.88 -11.89 4.96
N GLY A 488 -23.80 -12.53 6.12
CA GLY A 488 -22.60 -12.66 6.95
C GLY A 488 -22.25 -14.10 7.24
N TYR A 489 -20.97 -14.35 7.48
CA TYR A 489 -20.47 -15.62 8.00
C TYR A 489 -19.73 -15.38 9.31
N TYR A 490 -20.10 -16.11 10.37
CA TYR A 490 -19.45 -15.96 11.67
C TYR A 490 -17.97 -16.39 11.60
N GLY A 491 -17.09 -15.63 12.25
CA GLY A 491 -15.67 -15.93 12.23
C GLY A 491 -15.34 -17.21 13.00
N LYS A 492 -14.31 -17.94 12.53
CA LYS A 492 -13.74 -19.09 13.24
C LYS A 492 -12.32 -18.75 13.72
N GLY A 493 -11.91 -19.26 14.88
CA GLY A 493 -10.61 -18.94 15.48
C GLY A 493 -10.58 -17.54 16.13
N LYS A 494 -9.60 -16.69 15.81
CA LYS A 494 -9.47 -15.34 16.42
C LYS A 494 -10.66 -14.39 16.17
N ARG A 495 -11.53 -14.69 15.20
CA ARG A 495 -12.65 -13.84 14.78
C ARG A 495 -14.02 -14.30 15.30
N THR A 496 -14.10 -15.16 16.33
CA THR A 496 -15.38 -15.76 16.78
C THR A 496 -16.46 -14.78 17.22
N ASN A 497 -16.07 -13.58 17.64
CA ASN A 497 -17.00 -12.58 18.17
C ASN A 497 -17.51 -11.61 17.07
N VAL A 498 -17.09 -11.80 15.81
CA VAL A 498 -17.41 -10.93 14.67
C VAL A 498 -17.76 -11.76 13.42
N TYR A 499 -18.27 -11.11 12.38
CA TYR A 499 -18.36 -11.75 11.06
C TYR A 499 -16.94 -11.89 10.47
N GLY A 500 -16.55 -13.11 10.11
CA GLY A 500 -15.24 -13.41 9.54
C GLY A 500 -15.16 -13.25 8.02
N ALA A 501 -16.32 -13.21 7.36
CA ALA A 501 -16.49 -12.99 5.93
C ALA A 501 -17.93 -12.52 5.62
N PHE A 502 -18.13 -11.92 4.45
CA PHE A 502 -19.40 -11.36 3.98
C PHE A 502 -19.79 -11.93 2.61
N LEU A 503 -21.09 -12.08 2.36
CA LEU A 503 -21.67 -12.38 1.05
C LEU A 503 -22.07 -11.05 0.39
N LEU A 504 -21.52 -10.80 -0.80
CA LEU A 504 -21.73 -9.57 -1.56
C LEU A 504 -22.61 -9.84 -2.78
N ALA A 505 -23.42 -8.86 -3.17
CA ALA A 505 -24.32 -8.92 -4.32
C ALA A 505 -24.25 -7.66 -5.19
N CYS A 506 -24.43 -7.84 -6.50
CA CYS A 506 -24.88 -6.77 -7.39
C CYS A 506 -26.41 -6.66 -7.30
N TYR A 507 -26.96 -5.49 -7.67
CA TYR A 507 -28.39 -5.34 -7.92
C TYR A 507 -28.66 -5.56 -9.43
N ASP A 508 -29.76 -6.22 -9.75
CA ASP A 508 -30.28 -6.44 -11.10
C ASP A 508 -31.57 -5.64 -11.24
N ASP A 509 -31.51 -4.57 -12.03
CA ASP A 509 -32.62 -3.65 -12.28
C ASP A 509 -33.76 -4.29 -13.13
N GLU A 510 -33.47 -5.33 -13.93
CA GLU A 510 -34.50 -6.03 -14.73
C GLU A 510 -35.32 -7.01 -13.88
N GLN A 511 -34.76 -7.50 -12.77
CA GLN A 511 -35.40 -8.47 -11.86
C GLN A 511 -35.76 -7.88 -10.48
N GLU A 512 -35.48 -6.60 -10.25
CA GLU A 512 -35.56 -5.90 -8.96
C GLU A 512 -34.89 -6.68 -7.80
N ALA A 513 -33.76 -7.34 -8.10
CA ALA A 513 -33.19 -8.39 -7.24
C ALA A 513 -31.68 -8.24 -6.98
N TYR A 514 -31.25 -8.55 -5.76
CA TYR A 514 -29.84 -8.67 -5.42
C TYR A 514 -29.30 -10.05 -5.78
N GLN A 515 -28.40 -10.12 -6.76
CA GLN A 515 -27.74 -11.34 -7.21
C GLN A 515 -26.36 -11.48 -6.56
N SER A 516 -26.11 -12.57 -5.82
CA SER A 516 -24.84 -12.76 -5.12
C SER A 516 -23.67 -12.96 -6.08
N ILE A 517 -22.66 -12.10 -5.98
CA ILE A 517 -21.51 -12.06 -6.89
C ILE A 517 -20.26 -12.72 -6.29
N CYS A 518 -19.96 -12.49 -5.00
CA CYS A 518 -18.74 -13.03 -4.39
C CYS A 518 -18.80 -13.10 -2.86
N LYS A 519 -17.77 -13.73 -2.26
CA LYS A 519 -17.56 -13.78 -0.81
C LYS A 519 -16.22 -13.17 -0.45
N ILE A 520 -16.21 -12.18 0.45
CA ILE A 520 -14.99 -11.48 0.90
C ILE A 520 -14.68 -11.79 2.37
N GLY A 521 -13.41 -11.96 2.73
CA GLY A 521 -12.97 -12.18 4.13
C GLY A 521 -11.55 -11.67 4.42
N THR A 522 -10.98 -10.92 3.49
CA THR A 522 -9.58 -10.45 3.46
C THR A 522 -9.54 -9.03 2.91
N GLY A 523 -8.65 -8.19 3.45
CA GLY A 523 -8.58 -6.75 3.14
C GLY A 523 -8.84 -5.91 4.40
N PHE A 524 -9.73 -6.39 5.27
CA PHE A 524 -10.08 -5.80 6.56
C PHE A 524 -9.00 -6.02 7.63
N SER A 525 -8.75 -4.98 8.44
CA SER A 525 -8.07 -5.08 9.73
C SER A 525 -8.99 -5.69 10.81
N GLU A 526 -8.47 -5.91 12.02
CA GLU A 526 -9.29 -6.42 13.13
C GLU A 526 -10.32 -5.39 13.60
N ALA A 527 -9.99 -4.09 13.56
CA ALA A 527 -10.91 -2.99 13.89
C ALA A 527 -12.05 -2.83 12.86
N ASP A 528 -11.75 -3.00 11.56
CA ASP A 528 -12.77 -2.91 10.51
C ASP A 528 -13.82 -4.02 10.66
N LEU A 529 -13.41 -5.23 11.04
CA LEU A 529 -14.32 -6.36 11.26
C LEU A 529 -15.21 -6.17 12.50
N GLU A 530 -14.69 -5.53 13.55
CA GLU A 530 -15.46 -5.16 14.74
C GLU A 530 -16.46 -4.05 14.40
N ALA A 531 -16.06 -3.02 13.63
CA ALA A 531 -16.95 -1.98 13.13
C ALA A 531 -18.05 -2.55 12.19
N HIS A 532 -17.69 -3.41 11.24
CA HIS A 532 -18.66 -4.09 10.37
C HIS A 532 -19.62 -4.97 11.15
N TYR A 533 -19.15 -5.70 12.18
CA TYR A 533 -20.03 -6.49 13.05
C TYR A 533 -21.03 -5.60 13.79
N ASN A 534 -20.57 -4.52 14.43
CA ASN A 534 -21.44 -3.59 15.16
C ASN A 534 -22.45 -2.87 14.24
N ASN A 535 -22.09 -2.59 12.98
CA ASN A 535 -22.96 -1.92 12.01
C ASN A 535 -23.95 -2.86 11.31
N LEU A 536 -23.58 -4.12 11.05
CA LEU A 536 -24.40 -5.10 10.33
C LEU A 536 -25.28 -5.95 11.25
N LYS A 537 -24.89 -6.15 12.52
CA LYS A 537 -25.68 -6.96 13.46
C LYS A 537 -27.10 -6.41 13.74
N PRO A 538 -27.34 -5.10 13.82
CA PRO A 538 -28.70 -4.53 13.87
C PRO A 538 -29.54 -4.76 12.60
N LEU A 539 -28.93 -5.27 11.51
CA LEU A 539 -29.57 -5.56 10.24
C LEU A 539 -29.74 -7.07 9.98
N GLU A 540 -29.44 -7.94 10.95
CA GLU A 540 -29.66 -9.40 10.82
C GLU A 540 -31.15 -9.72 10.60
N ILE A 541 -31.43 -10.51 9.56
CA ILE A 541 -32.79 -11.01 9.26
C ILE A 541 -32.81 -12.55 9.28
N GLU A 542 -33.84 -13.13 9.90
CA GLU A 542 -33.95 -14.58 10.12
C GLU A 542 -34.15 -15.38 8.83
N THR A 543 -34.68 -14.76 7.77
CA THR A 543 -35.04 -15.42 6.51
C THR A 543 -34.60 -14.61 5.30
N LYS A 544 -34.20 -15.32 4.23
CA LYS A 544 -33.84 -14.71 2.95
C LYS A 544 -35.04 -13.99 2.34
N LYS A 545 -34.90 -12.70 2.02
CA LYS A 545 -35.92 -11.93 1.27
C LYS A 545 -36.18 -12.56 -0.11
N GLY A 546 -37.36 -12.36 -0.67
CA GLY A 546 -37.74 -12.92 -1.98
C GLY A 546 -36.80 -12.47 -3.12
N TYR A 547 -36.49 -11.18 -3.15
CA TYR A 547 -35.62 -10.48 -4.10
C TYR A 547 -34.11 -10.74 -3.92
N TYR A 548 -33.70 -11.81 -3.23
CA TYR A 548 -32.29 -12.22 -3.12
C TYR A 548 -32.04 -13.50 -3.93
N ASP A 549 -31.34 -13.42 -5.04
CA ASP A 549 -30.78 -14.62 -5.69
C ASP A 549 -29.36 -14.87 -5.18
N VAL A 550 -29.22 -15.84 -4.28
CA VAL A 550 -27.94 -16.25 -3.70
C VAL A 550 -27.36 -17.51 -4.33
N GLY A 551 -27.99 -18.06 -5.38
CA GLY A 551 -27.61 -19.33 -5.99
C GLY A 551 -27.43 -20.45 -4.95
N GLU A 552 -26.23 -21.02 -4.89
CA GLU A 552 -25.87 -22.05 -3.89
C GLU A 552 -25.36 -21.49 -2.55
N ALA A 553 -25.13 -20.17 -2.43
CA ALA A 553 -24.51 -19.56 -1.27
C ALA A 553 -25.43 -19.59 -0.03
N LYS A 554 -24.85 -20.01 1.09
CA LYS A 554 -25.53 -20.17 2.38
C LYS A 554 -24.75 -19.39 3.45
N PRO A 555 -25.02 -18.09 3.63
CA PRO A 555 -24.48 -17.33 4.75
C PRO A 555 -25.06 -17.84 6.07
N ASP A 556 -24.37 -17.58 7.17
CA ASP A 556 -24.83 -17.97 8.51
C ASP A 556 -25.97 -17.05 8.99
N VAL A 557 -25.96 -15.79 8.55
CA VAL A 557 -27.05 -14.82 8.70
C VAL A 557 -27.24 -14.03 7.40
N TYR A 558 -28.48 -13.65 7.11
CA TYR A 558 -28.76 -12.66 6.07
C TYR A 558 -28.82 -11.26 6.70
N PHE A 559 -28.56 -10.23 5.89
CA PHE A 559 -28.76 -8.84 6.30
C PHE A 559 -29.85 -8.18 5.45
N GLU A 560 -30.51 -7.17 6.00
CA GLU A 560 -31.32 -6.24 5.21
C GLU A 560 -30.41 -5.32 4.36
N PRO A 561 -30.71 -5.08 3.07
CA PRO A 561 -29.71 -4.55 2.14
C PRO A 561 -29.50 -3.06 2.38
N ARG A 562 -28.28 -2.68 2.75
CA ARG A 562 -27.88 -1.28 2.95
C ARG A 562 -26.65 -0.98 2.08
N VAL A 563 -26.72 0.11 1.33
CA VAL A 563 -25.86 0.37 0.17
C VAL A 563 -24.43 0.75 0.57
N VAL A 564 -23.46 0.18 -0.16
CA VAL A 564 -22.15 0.76 -0.46
C VAL A 564 -22.06 0.81 -2.01
N PRO A 565 -21.68 1.92 -2.67
CA PRO A 565 -22.18 2.21 -4.04
C PRO A 565 -21.19 1.95 -5.21
N VAL A 566 -21.73 1.47 -6.35
CA VAL A 566 -21.20 1.39 -7.77
C VAL A 566 -20.91 -0.03 -8.33
N TYR A 567 -21.68 -0.47 -9.35
CA TYR A 567 -21.84 -1.87 -9.80
C TYR A 567 -21.15 -2.28 -11.13
N THR A 568 -21.11 -3.59 -11.49
CA THR A 568 -21.98 -4.31 -12.48
C THR A 568 -21.56 -5.81 -12.59
N ALA A 569 -22.20 -6.79 -13.27
CA ALA A 569 -23.58 -7.11 -13.69
C ALA A 569 -23.60 -8.55 -14.34
N ALA A 570 -24.58 -8.86 -15.20
CA ALA A 570 -24.55 -9.87 -16.28
C ALA A 570 -24.62 -11.39 -15.95
N LYS A 571 -25.69 -11.84 -15.29
CA LYS A 571 -26.18 -13.24 -15.38
C LYS A 571 -27.21 -13.35 -16.51
N GLY A 572 -27.10 -14.36 -17.39
CA GLY A 572 -28.03 -14.56 -18.50
C GLY A 572 -27.72 -13.78 -19.80
N MET A 573 -27.00 -12.66 -19.72
CA MET A 573 -26.49 -11.93 -20.91
C MET A 573 -25.18 -12.50 -21.48
N ILE A 574 -24.50 -13.42 -20.78
CA ILE A 574 -23.21 -14.02 -21.20
C ILE A 574 -23.16 -15.55 -20.94
N ASP A 575 -23.35 -16.00 -19.70
CA ASP A 575 -23.56 -17.42 -19.32
C ASP A 575 -24.60 -17.48 -18.18
N ALA A 576 -25.15 -18.67 -17.93
CA ALA A 576 -26.13 -18.94 -16.88
C ALA A 576 -25.61 -18.74 -15.43
N ARG A 577 -24.31 -18.46 -15.25
CA ARG A 577 -23.63 -18.37 -13.94
C ARG A 577 -23.18 -16.98 -13.50
N GLY A 578 -23.27 -15.96 -14.36
CA GLY A 578 -22.86 -14.58 -14.02
C GLY A 578 -21.36 -14.35 -13.92
N ILE A 579 -20.98 -13.13 -13.50
CA ILE A 579 -19.59 -12.65 -13.33
C ILE A 579 -19.21 -12.70 -11.83
N SER A 580 -17.91 -12.67 -11.48
CA SER A 580 -17.41 -12.54 -10.10
C SER A 580 -16.08 -11.78 -10.03
N LEU A 581 -15.79 -11.18 -8.87
CA LEU A 581 -14.71 -10.20 -8.64
C LEU A 581 -13.40 -10.82 -8.07
N ARG A 582 -12.22 -10.35 -8.53
CA ARG A 582 -10.88 -10.80 -8.11
C ARG A 582 -10.10 -9.66 -7.40
N PHE A 583 -10.18 -9.60 -6.06
CA PHE A 583 -9.45 -8.70 -5.13
C PHE A 583 -9.92 -7.22 -4.92
N PRO A 584 -11.21 -6.92 -4.67
CA PRO A 584 -11.68 -5.55 -4.42
C PRO A 584 -11.17 -4.92 -3.10
N ARG A 585 -11.13 -3.58 -3.01
CA ARG A 585 -10.75 -2.80 -1.80
C ARG A 585 -11.39 -1.40 -1.77
N PHE A 586 -11.70 -0.91 -0.57
CA PHE A 586 -12.27 0.42 -0.29
C PHE A 586 -11.29 1.19 0.62
N ILE A 587 -10.74 2.35 0.19
CA ILE A 587 -9.53 2.94 0.83
C ILE A 587 -9.56 4.46 1.09
N LEU A 588 -9.85 5.33 0.12
CA LEU A 588 -9.27 6.70 0.13
C LEU A 588 -9.70 7.62 1.29
N TYR A 589 -10.99 7.91 1.46
CA TYR A 589 -11.43 8.81 2.55
C TYR A 589 -11.04 8.27 3.95
N LEU A 590 -11.08 6.95 4.13
CA LEU A 590 -10.62 6.32 5.38
C LEU A 590 -9.11 6.49 5.59
N PHE A 591 -8.31 6.56 4.52
CA PHE A 591 -6.87 6.81 4.58
C PHE A 591 -6.55 8.27 4.94
N GLU A 592 -7.28 9.24 4.38
CA GLU A 592 -7.14 10.66 4.73
C GLU A 592 -7.58 10.93 6.18
N LEU A 593 -8.75 10.42 6.58
CA LEU A 593 -9.21 10.47 7.96
C LEU A 593 -8.24 9.77 8.93
N PHE A 594 -7.63 8.65 8.53
CA PHE A 594 -6.58 7.98 9.30
C PHE A 594 -5.30 8.82 9.46
N ILE A 595 -4.88 9.56 8.42
CA ILE A 595 -3.76 10.51 8.52
C ILE A 595 -4.11 11.63 9.52
N SER A 596 -5.29 12.26 9.38
CA SER A 596 -5.73 13.32 10.29
C SER A 596 -5.89 12.85 11.74
N LEU A 597 -6.40 11.64 11.97
CA LEU A 597 -6.47 11.02 13.30
C LEU A 597 -5.09 10.69 13.88
N ARG A 598 -4.12 10.25 13.06
CA ARG A 598 -2.73 10.06 13.50
C ARG A 598 -2.04 11.37 13.84
N GLN A 599 -2.25 12.42 13.04
CA GLN A 599 -1.73 13.75 13.31
C GLN A 599 -2.34 14.32 14.60
N TYR A 600 -3.64 14.12 14.82
CA TYR A 600 -4.30 14.46 16.09
C TYR A 600 -3.68 13.75 17.31
N GLN A 601 -3.30 12.47 17.18
CA GLN A 601 -2.57 11.75 18.23
C GLN A 601 -1.15 12.29 18.46
N LEU A 602 -0.46 12.78 17.42
CA LEU A 602 0.87 13.40 17.57
C LEU A 602 0.80 14.71 18.37
N TYR A 603 -0.26 15.51 18.18
CA TYR A 603 -0.51 16.70 19.00
C TYR A 603 -0.90 16.40 20.46
N ALA A 604 -1.10 15.12 20.83
CA ALA A 604 -1.34 14.70 22.23
C ALA A 604 -0.05 14.37 23.00
N LYS A 605 1.13 14.47 22.39
CA LYS A 605 2.42 14.24 23.06
C LYS A 605 2.70 15.31 24.12
N PRO A 606 3.08 14.94 25.37
CA PRO A 606 3.24 15.89 26.47
C PRO A 606 4.57 16.67 26.41
N THR A 607 5.59 16.16 25.72
CA THR A 607 6.94 16.74 25.65
C THR A 607 7.42 16.89 24.21
N PRO A 608 8.28 17.91 23.92
CA PRO A 608 8.86 18.09 22.60
C PRO A 608 9.85 16.96 22.25
N PRO A 609 10.08 16.67 20.95
CA PRO A 609 11.17 15.82 20.49
C PRO A 609 12.53 16.32 21.00
N LYS A 610 13.47 15.41 21.31
CA LYS A 610 14.77 15.74 21.92
C LYS A 610 15.53 16.87 21.20
N ALA A 611 15.49 16.89 19.87
CA ALA A 611 16.15 17.92 19.05
C ALA A 611 15.54 19.33 19.17
N LEU A 612 14.28 19.45 19.62
CA LEU A 612 13.58 20.73 19.79
C LEU A 612 13.60 21.24 21.25
N VAL A 613 14.05 20.42 22.21
CA VAL A 613 14.18 20.83 23.63
C VAL A 613 15.05 22.10 23.82
N PRO A 614 16.17 22.32 23.10
CA PRO A 614 16.96 23.54 23.25
C PRO A 614 16.27 24.80 22.71
N TYR A 615 15.37 24.65 21.72
CA TYR A 615 14.81 25.75 20.93
C TYR A 615 13.39 26.14 21.33
N VAL A 616 12.70 25.33 22.15
CA VAL A 616 11.27 25.49 22.44
C VAL A 616 11.00 25.37 23.94
N SER A 617 10.43 26.42 24.55
CA SER A 617 9.97 26.35 25.94
C SER A 617 8.80 25.37 26.08
N MET A 618 8.69 24.72 27.24
CA MET A 618 7.59 23.77 27.52
C MET A 618 6.21 24.43 27.40
N GLU A 619 6.08 25.70 27.78
CA GLU A 619 4.84 26.47 27.67
C GLU A 619 4.48 26.76 26.20
N THR A 620 5.46 27.20 25.41
CA THR A 620 5.30 27.43 23.96
C THR A 620 4.90 26.13 23.25
N PHE A 621 5.53 25.02 23.61
CA PHE A 621 5.18 23.69 23.10
C PHE A 621 3.74 23.30 23.47
N GLN A 622 3.34 23.43 24.74
CA GLN A 622 1.97 23.12 25.18
C GLN A 622 0.90 23.98 24.48
N LYS A 623 1.16 25.28 24.27
CA LYS A 623 0.28 26.18 23.51
C LYS A 623 0.17 25.75 22.04
N SER A 624 1.29 25.42 21.40
CA SER A 624 1.31 24.91 20.02
C SER A 624 0.54 23.57 19.88
N GLN A 625 0.72 22.64 20.82
CA GLN A 625 -0.02 21.37 20.86
C GLN A 625 -1.53 21.59 21.05
N ALA A 626 -1.95 22.54 21.92
CA ALA A 626 -3.36 22.84 22.15
C ALA A 626 -4.04 23.41 20.88
N TYR A 627 -3.40 24.38 20.23
CA TYR A 627 -3.88 24.98 18.98
C TYR A 627 -3.91 23.96 17.83
N GLY A 628 -2.88 23.12 17.69
CA GLY A 628 -2.85 22.00 16.74
C GLY A 628 -3.98 20.99 16.96
N ARG A 629 -4.32 20.64 18.21
CA ARG A 629 -5.45 19.76 18.52
C ARG A 629 -6.80 20.38 18.19
N ASP A 630 -7.00 21.67 18.44
CA ASP A 630 -8.25 22.35 18.11
C ASP A 630 -8.41 22.51 16.59
N LYS A 631 -7.35 22.88 15.86
CA LYS A 631 -7.38 22.92 14.39
C LYS A 631 -7.62 21.55 13.77
N ALA A 632 -6.93 20.50 14.24
CA ALA A 632 -7.12 19.14 13.71
C ALA A 632 -8.51 18.57 13.99
N ARG A 633 -9.11 18.87 15.17
CA ARG A 633 -10.53 18.57 15.43
C ARG A 633 -11.45 19.28 14.47
N PHE A 634 -11.20 20.57 14.23
CA PHE A 634 -12.01 21.36 13.32
C PHE A 634 -11.92 20.83 11.89
N SER A 635 -10.71 20.53 11.38
CA SER A 635 -10.51 19.89 10.08
C SER A 635 -11.36 18.62 9.96
N ILE A 636 -11.20 17.65 10.87
CA ILE A 636 -11.97 16.38 10.84
C ILE A 636 -13.49 16.60 10.79
N ILE A 637 -14.01 17.71 11.34
CA ILE A 637 -15.43 18.08 11.29
C ILE A 637 -15.78 18.84 10.00
N SER A 638 -14.98 19.83 9.59
CA SER A 638 -15.20 20.60 8.35
C SER A 638 -15.12 19.70 7.13
N ASP A 639 -14.09 18.84 7.06
CA ASP A 639 -13.81 17.98 5.93
C ASP A 639 -14.95 16.95 5.78
N ALA A 640 -15.46 16.42 6.90
CA ALA A 640 -16.66 15.58 6.92
C ALA A 640 -17.94 16.33 6.50
N CYS A 641 -18.14 17.57 6.94
CA CYS A 641 -19.24 18.43 6.47
C CYS A 641 -19.15 18.69 4.96
N SER A 642 -17.96 19.00 4.44
CA SER A 642 -17.73 19.24 3.01
C SER A 642 -17.93 17.98 2.18
N HIS A 643 -17.57 16.80 2.66
CA HIS A 643 -17.90 15.55 1.97
C HIS A 643 -19.42 15.28 1.96
N LEU A 644 -20.13 15.56 3.06
CA LEU A 644 -21.60 15.45 3.10
C LEU A 644 -22.29 16.49 2.19
N PHE A 645 -21.75 17.71 2.12
CA PHE A 645 -22.27 18.77 1.25
C PHE A 645 -22.02 18.46 -0.23
N ASN A 646 -20.82 18.02 -0.62
CA ASN A 646 -20.54 17.57 -2.00
C ASN A 646 -21.37 16.33 -2.36
N LEU A 647 -21.61 15.39 -1.42
CA LEU A 647 -22.52 14.26 -1.64
C LEU A 647 -23.97 14.73 -1.88
N PHE A 648 -24.44 15.74 -1.14
CA PHE A 648 -25.76 16.35 -1.34
C PHE A 648 -25.84 17.09 -2.70
N MET A 649 -24.79 17.84 -3.06
CA MET A 649 -24.68 18.54 -4.35
C MET A 649 -24.83 17.58 -5.54
N VAL A 650 -24.23 16.39 -5.45
CA VAL A 650 -24.37 15.31 -6.45
C VAL A 650 -25.73 14.63 -6.35
N SER A 651 -26.16 14.18 -5.16
CA SER A 651 -27.38 13.38 -4.99
C SER A 651 -28.69 14.12 -5.27
N CYS A 652 -28.65 15.45 -5.38
CA CYS A 652 -29.79 16.30 -5.70
C CYS A 652 -29.62 17.02 -7.05
N ASP A 653 -28.70 16.59 -7.92
CA ASP A 653 -28.38 17.18 -9.23
C ASP A 653 -28.14 18.71 -9.20
N ILE A 654 -27.56 19.24 -8.11
CA ILE A 654 -27.45 20.70 -7.90
C ILE A 654 -26.58 21.37 -8.96
N TYR A 655 -25.60 20.65 -9.53
CA TYR A 655 -24.81 21.13 -10.66
C TYR A 655 -25.67 21.38 -11.92
N ALA A 656 -26.68 20.55 -12.18
CA ALA A 656 -27.65 20.72 -13.26
C ALA A 656 -28.65 21.84 -12.93
N TRP A 657 -29.21 21.85 -11.72
CA TRP A 657 -30.11 22.93 -11.30
C TRP A 657 -29.45 24.31 -11.33
N ALA A 658 -28.17 24.42 -10.96
CA ALA A 658 -27.39 25.64 -11.10
C ALA A 658 -27.27 26.10 -12.56
N TRP A 659 -27.26 25.19 -13.54
CA TRP A 659 -27.24 25.54 -14.97
C TRP A 659 -28.58 26.15 -15.42
N VAL A 660 -29.70 25.62 -14.94
CA VAL A 660 -31.05 26.18 -15.14
C VAL A 660 -31.14 27.57 -14.49
N TRP A 661 -30.73 27.70 -13.23
CA TRP A 661 -30.77 28.97 -12.49
C TRP A 661 -29.90 30.04 -13.16
N SER A 662 -28.76 29.65 -13.74
CA SER A 662 -27.88 30.57 -14.47
C SER A 662 -28.52 31.12 -15.75
N GLY A 663 -29.20 30.27 -16.53
CA GLY A 663 -29.99 30.72 -17.69
C GLY A 663 -31.13 31.66 -17.29
N ALA A 664 -31.86 31.32 -16.22
CA ALA A 664 -32.95 32.15 -15.69
C ALA A 664 -32.48 33.52 -15.16
N LEU A 665 -31.32 33.58 -14.49
CA LEU A 665 -30.72 34.83 -14.04
C LEU A 665 -30.25 35.70 -15.21
N LEU A 666 -29.61 35.11 -16.23
CA LEU A 666 -29.22 35.86 -17.43
C LEU A 666 -30.45 36.42 -18.18
N ALA A 667 -31.54 35.65 -18.25
CA ALA A 667 -32.81 36.13 -18.79
C ALA A 667 -33.36 37.32 -18.00
N LEU A 668 -33.33 37.27 -16.66
CA LEU A 668 -33.78 38.36 -15.79
C LEU A 668 -32.95 39.64 -15.95
N PHE A 669 -31.64 39.51 -16.15
CA PHE A 669 -30.74 40.66 -16.40
C PHE A 669 -30.68 41.11 -17.87
N GLY A 670 -31.45 40.49 -18.77
CA GLY A 670 -31.43 40.83 -20.21
C GLY A 670 -30.11 40.52 -20.92
N ALA A 671 -29.28 39.65 -20.33
CA ALA A 671 -27.99 39.27 -20.87
C ALA A 671 -28.13 38.20 -21.98
N PRO A 672 -27.18 38.10 -22.94
CA PRO A 672 -27.18 37.02 -23.91
C PRO A 672 -27.18 35.65 -23.22
N GLN A 673 -27.98 34.71 -23.72
CA GLN A 673 -27.97 33.32 -23.29
C GLN A 673 -27.16 32.51 -24.32
N ASN A 674 -25.85 32.44 -24.10
CA ASN A 674 -24.95 31.56 -24.84
C ASN A 674 -24.01 30.85 -23.85
N GLU A 675 -23.28 29.83 -24.30
CA GLU A 675 -22.44 29.03 -23.41
C GLU A 675 -21.41 29.87 -22.63
N LEU A 676 -20.90 30.96 -23.21
CA LEU A 676 -19.86 31.79 -22.61
C LEU A 676 -20.41 32.56 -21.39
N THR A 677 -21.56 33.22 -21.56
CA THR A 677 -22.24 33.94 -20.48
C THR A 677 -22.86 32.99 -19.46
N GLN A 678 -23.44 31.88 -19.91
CA GLN A 678 -24.06 30.88 -19.03
C GLN A 678 -23.04 30.12 -18.19
N SER A 679 -21.87 29.77 -18.75
CA SER A 679 -20.76 29.21 -17.97
C SER A 679 -20.20 30.19 -16.94
N ALA A 680 -20.06 31.47 -17.31
CA ALA A 680 -19.61 32.51 -16.37
C ALA A 680 -20.62 32.74 -15.23
N MET A 681 -21.93 32.78 -15.53
CA MET A 681 -22.98 32.85 -14.51
C MET A 681 -23.02 31.58 -13.67
N TRP A 682 -22.82 30.40 -14.27
CA TRP A 682 -22.81 29.12 -13.56
C TRP A 682 -21.71 29.04 -12.51
N VAL A 683 -20.49 29.51 -12.81
CA VAL A 683 -19.41 29.63 -11.82
C VAL A 683 -19.81 30.55 -10.66
N ILE A 684 -20.51 31.67 -10.93
CA ILE A 684 -21.00 32.58 -9.88
C ILE A 684 -22.07 31.88 -9.01
N VAL A 685 -23.03 31.19 -9.63
CA VAL A 685 -24.11 30.47 -8.93
C VAL A 685 -23.55 29.31 -8.09
N THR A 686 -22.65 28.49 -8.63
CA THR A 686 -22.04 27.38 -7.88
C THR A 686 -21.12 27.89 -6.76
N THR A 687 -20.42 29.00 -6.96
CA THR A 687 -19.65 29.66 -5.88
C THR A 687 -20.57 30.14 -4.76
N ALA A 688 -21.67 30.82 -5.09
CA ALA A 688 -22.64 31.30 -4.10
C ALA A 688 -23.30 30.15 -3.31
N ILE A 689 -23.51 28.98 -3.95
CA ILE A 689 -23.99 27.76 -3.28
C ILE A 689 -22.92 27.20 -2.32
N ARG A 690 -21.66 27.11 -2.75
CA ARG A 690 -20.54 26.64 -1.90
C ARG A 690 -20.28 27.59 -0.71
N GLU A 691 -20.54 28.89 -0.85
CA GLU A 691 -20.39 29.85 0.24
C GLU A 691 -21.36 29.64 1.43
N VAL A 692 -22.50 28.99 1.20
CA VAL A 692 -23.44 28.61 2.27
C VAL A 692 -22.80 27.64 3.27
N GLU A 693 -21.88 26.78 2.82
CA GLU A 693 -21.11 25.87 3.66
C GLU A 693 -19.85 26.55 4.24
N SER A 694 -19.16 27.33 3.41
CA SER A 694 -17.92 28.05 3.75
C SER A 694 -18.09 29.03 4.92
N ILE A 695 -19.11 29.90 4.88
CA ILE A 695 -19.26 31.01 5.83
C ILE A 695 -19.41 30.53 7.29
N PRO A 696 -20.25 29.54 7.64
CA PRO A 696 -20.31 29.01 9.01
C PRO A 696 -18.96 28.44 9.50
N LEU A 697 -18.23 27.75 8.61
CA LEU A 697 -16.95 27.13 8.92
C LEU A 697 -15.83 28.18 9.09
N SER A 698 -15.75 29.18 8.21
CA SER A 698 -14.78 30.27 8.30
C SER A 698 -15.03 31.17 9.51
N LEU A 699 -16.29 31.47 9.85
CA LEU A 699 -16.66 32.19 11.06
C LEU A 699 -16.25 31.43 12.32
N TYR A 700 -16.50 30.11 12.38
CA TYR A 700 -16.07 29.29 13.52
C TYR A 700 -14.54 29.28 13.65
N ARG A 701 -13.82 29.04 12.54
CA ARG A 701 -12.35 29.07 12.52
C ARG A 701 -11.83 30.41 13.07
N ASN A 702 -12.25 31.52 12.48
CA ASN A 702 -11.70 32.84 12.78
C ASN A 702 -12.11 33.33 14.18
N PHE A 703 -13.40 33.27 14.54
CA PHE A 703 -13.92 33.87 15.77
C PHE A 703 -14.03 32.91 16.98
N VAL A 704 -13.74 31.60 16.81
CA VAL A 704 -13.73 30.63 17.92
C VAL A 704 -12.36 29.93 18.10
N ILE A 705 -11.63 29.64 17.02
CA ILE A 705 -10.31 28.98 17.11
C ILE A 705 -9.20 30.02 17.14
N GLU A 706 -9.10 30.88 16.12
CA GLU A 706 -8.03 31.88 16.05
C GLU A 706 -8.14 32.94 17.15
N GLU A 707 -9.37 33.26 17.59
CA GLU A 707 -9.62 34.10 18.77
C GLU A 707 -9.11 33.44 20.07
N ARG A 708 -9.44 32.16 20.30
CA ARG A 708 -9.02 31.39 21.49
C ARG A 708 -7.50 31.33 21.65
N HIS A 709 -6.78 31.24 20.54
CA HIS A 709 -5.31 31.15 20.52
C HIS A 709 -4.64 32.52 20.28
N GLY A 710 -5.41 33.62 20.24
CA GLY A 710 -4.94 35.01 20.21
C GLY A 710 -4.46 35.52 18.84
N PHE A 711 -4.61 34.71 17.79
CA PHE A 711 -4.19 35.02 16.41
C PHE A 711 -5.21 35.88 15.65
N ASN A 712 -6.50 35.82 15.99
CA ASN A 712 -7.49 36.69 15.35
C ASN A 712 -7.23 38.18 15.64
N LYS A 713 -7.35 39.03 14.61
CA LYS A 713 -7.41 40.50 14.72
C LYS A 713 -8.54 41.10 13.87
N LEU A 714 -9.32 40.27 13.17
CA LEU A 714 -10.47 40.71 12.38
C LEU A 714 -11.62 41.12 13.30
N THR A 715 -12.20 42.28 13.04
CA THR A 715 -13.56 42.59 13.51
C THR A 715 -14.58 41.95 12.55
N LEU A 716 -15.81 41.73 13.00
CA LEU A 716 -16.88 41.23 12.12
C LEU A 716 -17.15 42.19 10.94
N SER A 717 -16.99 43.50 11.14
CA SER A 717 -17.07 44.52 10.08
C SER A 717 -15.94 44.35 9.06
N THR A 718 -14.70 44.17 9.52
CA THR A 718 -13.54 43.91 8.64
C THR A 718 -13.73 42.63 7.84
N TYR A 719 -14.18 41.55 8.50
CA TYR A 719 -14.44 40.26 7.87
C TYR A 719 -15.47 40.38 6.75
N VAL A 720 -16.67 40.90 7.04
CA VAL A 720 -17.74 41.06 6.02
C VAL A 720 -17.30 42.01 4.89
N ALA A 721 -16.63 43.10 5.21
CA ALA A 721 -16.14 44.05 4.20
C ALA A 721 -15.07 43.45 3.28
N ASP A 722 -14.21 42.57 3.78
CA ASP A 722 -13.19 41.89 2.97
C ASP A 722 -13.80 40.73 2.16
N THR A 723 -14.70 39.91 2.72
CA THR A 723 -15.45 38.87 1.97
C THR A 723 -16.22 39.47 0.79
N ILE A 724 -16.87 40.62 0.97
CA ILE A 724 -17.58 41.31 -0.12
C ILE A 724 -16.61 41.78 -1.22
N LYS A 725 -15.41 42.26 -0.88
CA LYS A 725 -14.38 42.59 -1.89
C LYS A 725 -13.91 41.35 -2.63
N GLU A 726 -13.66 40.26 -1.91
CA GLU A 726 -13.22 38.98 -2.49
C GLU A 726 -14.23 38.46 -3.51
N TRP A 727 -15.53 38.49 -3.20
CA TRP A 727 -16.59 38.17 -4.16
C TRP A 727 -16.65 39.14 -5.35
N VAL A 728 -16.60 40.46 -5.10
CA VAL A 728 -16.65 41.48 -6.17
C VAL A 728 -15.46 41.34 -7.14
N MET A 729 -14.25 41.15 -6.63
CA MET A 729 -13.07 40.86 -7.46
C MET A 729 -13.17 39.51 -8.16
N GLY A 730 -13.65 38.47 -7.46
CA GLY A 730 -13.83 37.13 -8.01
C GLY A 730 -14.79 37.13 -9.21
N ILE A 731 -15.86 37.92 -9.14
CA ILE A 731 -16.79 38.13 -10.26
C ILE A 731 -16.13 38.94 -11.38
N ILE A 732 -15.53 40.10 -11.07
CA ILE A 732 -14.93 41.01 -12.06
C ILE A 732 -13.76 40.37 -12.82
N ILE A 733 -12.95 39.55 -12.17
CA ILE A 733 -11.78 38.89 -12.78
C ILE A 733 -12.15 37.49 -13.30
N GLY A 734 -12.89 36.70 -12.51
CA GLY A 734 -13.21 35.31 -12.82
C GLY A 734 -14.22 35.13 -13.96
N ALA A 735 -15.27 35.97 -14.04
CA ALA A 735 -16.28 35.82 -15.09
C ALA A 735 -15.72 36.06 -16.50
N PRO A 736 -14.91 37.12 -16.77
CA PRO A 736 -14.24 37.29 -18.05
C PRO A 736 -13.22 36.17 -18.36
N LEU A 737 -12.48 35.68 -17.36
CA LEU A 737 -11.54 34.57 -17.56
C LEU A 737 -12.25 33.23 -17.85
N THR A 738 -13.41 32.99 -17.24
CA THR A 738 -14.26 31.82 -17.53
C THR A 738 -14.80 31.88 -18.96
N ALA A 739 -15.29 33.05 -19.39
CA ALA A 739 -15.74 33.25 -20.77
C ALA A 739 -14.58 33.10 -21.78
N LEU A 740 -13.38 33.61 -21.46
CA LEU A 740 -12.18 33.44 -22.27
C LEU A 740 -11.73 31.97 -22.36
N LEU A 741 -11.82 31.20 -21.27
CA LEU A 741 -11.53 29.77 -21.24
C LEU A 741 -12.49 28.98 -22.15
N VAL A 742 -13.80 29.22 -22.04
CA VAL A 742 -14.80 28.63 -22.96
C VAL A 742 -14.50 29.01 -24.41
N ALA A 743 -14.21 30.29 -24.68
CA ALA A 743 -13.89 30.77 -26.03
C ALA A 743 -12.66 30.07 -26.62
N VAL A 744 -11.57 29.96 -25.85
CA VAL A 744 -10.33 29.29 -26.29
C VAL A 744 -10.56 27.80 -26.53
N ILE A 745 -11.29 27.09 -25.67
CA ILE A 745 -11.56 25.66 -25.86
C ILE A 745 -12.46 25.42 -27.08
N ARG A 746 -13.51 26.23 -27.29
CA ARG A 746 -14.38 26.12 -28.47
C ARG A 746 -13.70 26.55 -29.77
N TRP A 747 -12.76 27.50 -29.73
CA TRP A 747 -12.01 27.95 -30.90
C TRP A 747 -10.89 26.97 -31.31
N ALA A 748 -10.18 26.39 -30.36
CA ALA A 748 -9.00 25.55 -30.63
C ALA A 748 -9.34 24.11 -31.06
N GLY A 749 -10.58 23.65 -30.86
CA GLY A 749 -11.01 22.29 -31.22
C GLY A 749 -10.14 21.23 -30.55
N ASP A 750 -9.74 20.20 -31.30
CA ASP A 750 -8.91 19.08 -30.82
C ASP A 750 -7.57 19.52 -30.20
N TYR A 751 -7.07 20.71 -30.55
CA TYR A 751 -5.82 21.27 -30.03
C TYR A 751 -5.98 22.05 -28.71
N PHE A 752 -7.18 22.09 -28.11
CA PHE A 752 -7.48 22.98 -26.97
C PHE A 752 -6.52 22.84 -25.79
N VAL A 753 -5.98 21.65 -25.54
CA VAL A 753 -5.05 21.37 -24.44
C VAL A 753 -3.88 22.36 -24.44
N MET A 754 -3.19 22.52 -25.58
CA MET A 754 -1.99 23.38 -25.66
C MET A 754 -2.33 24.86 -25.49
N TYR A 755 -3.42 25.34 -26.10
CA TYR A 755 -3.85 26.73 -25.97
C TYR A 755 -4.37 27.07 -24.57
N THR A 756 -5.03 26.11 -23.91
CA THR A 756 -5.52 26.24 -22.53
C THR A 756 -4.37 26.24 -21.53
N VAL A 757 -3.36 25.37 -21.71
CA VAL A 757 -2.11 25.38 -20.92
C VAL A 757 -1.36 26.70 -21.09
N PHE A 758 -1.26 27.23 -22.32
CA PHE A 758 -0.65 28.53 -22.58
C PHE A 758 -1.43 29.68 -21.91
N LEU A 759 -2.76 29.68 -22.00
CA LEU A 759 -3.63 30.67 -21.34
C LEU A 759 -3.42 30.66 -19.81
N PHE A 760 -3.46 29.50 -19.18
CA PHE A 760 -3.23 29.38 -17.74
C PHE A 760 -1.77 29.68 -17.34
N THR A 761 -0.78 29.35 -18.17
CA THR A 761 0.63 29.78 -17.97
C THR A 761 0.72 31.30 -17.94
N ALA A 762 0.10 31.98 -18.91
CA ALA A 762 0.08 33.45 -18.97
C ALA A 762 -0.62 34.05 -17.75
N ILE A 763 -1.81 33.54 -17.37
CA ILE A 763 -2.56 33.98 -16.19
C ILE A 763 -1.71 33.81 -14.92
N ALA A 764 -1.04 32.67 -14.73
CA ALA A 764 -0.17 32.43 -13.58
C ALA A 764 1.04 33.37 -13.53
N LEU A 765 1.70 33.61 -14.67
CA LEU A 765 2.84 34.53 -14.76
C LEU A 765 2.41 35.98 -14.45
N PHE A 766 1.34 36.49 -15.08
CA PHE A 766 0.84 37.84 -14.81
C PHE A 766 0.26 37.98 -13.39
N GLY A 767 -0.39 36.93 -12.86
CA GLY A 767 -0.92 36.90 -11.50
C GLY A 767 0.14 37.18 -10.42
N ASN A 768 1.38 36.70 -10.62
CA ASN A 768 2.51 36.96 -9.73
C ASN A 768 2.98 38.43 -9.67
N VAL A 769 2.45 39.32 -10.53
CA VAL A 769 2.59 40.78 -10.41
C VAL A 769 1.27 41.47 -10.09
N ILE A 770 0.16 41.06 -10.74
CA ILE A 770 -1.17 41.65 -10.50
C ILE A 770 -1.59 41.48 -9.03
N TYR A 771 -1.29 40.34 -8.40
CA TYR A 771 -1.65 40.10 -7.01
C TYR A 771 -0.98 41.09 -6.02
N PRO A 772 0.37 41.18 -5.93
CA PRO A 772 1.01 42.12 -5.01
C PRO A 772 0.84 43.60 -5.40
N VAL A 773 0.72 43.94 -6.69
CA VAL A 773 0.68 45.33 -7.16
C VAL A 773 -0.73 45.93 -7.21
N LEU A 774 -1.77 45.13 -7.47
CA LEU A 774 -3.14 45.63 -7.66
C LEU A 774 -4.16 45.05 -6.66
N ILE A 775 -4.10 43.74 -6.37
CA ILE A 775 -5.10 43.08 -5.52
C ILE A 775 -4.80 43.31 -4.04
N GLN A 776 -3.60 42.99 -3.59
CA GLN A 776 -3.20 43.07 -2.18
C GLN A 776 -3.35 44.48 -1.56
N PRO A 777 -3.08 45.60 -2.28
CA PRO A 777 -3.32 46.96 -1.78
C PRO A 777 -4.77 47.31 -1.44
N LEU A 778 -5.76 46.57 -1.96
CA LEU A 778 -7.19 46.76 -1.63
C LEU A 778 -7.55 46.27 -0.22
N PHE A 779 -6.65 45.52 0.39
CA PHE A 779 -6.79 44.93 1.72
C PHE A 779 -5.75 45.54 2.68
N ASN A 780 -4.48 45.47 2.29
CA ASN A 780 -3.34 45.74 3.15
C ASN A 780 -2.57 46.98 2.65
N LYS A 781 -2.02 47.76 3.57
CA LYS A 781 -1.15 48.89 3.25
C LYS A 781 0.29 48.40 3.11
N LEU A 782 0.91 48.65 1.96
CA LEU A 782 2.34 48.50 1.73
C LEU A 782 3.04 49.85 1.98
N THR A 783 4.15 49.84 2.71
CA THR A 783 5.02 51.02 2.96
C THR A 783 6.49 50.62 2.85
N PRO A 784 7.41 51.48 2.36
CA PRO A 784 8.85 51.18 2.38
C PRO A 784 9.36 50.87 3.80
N LEU A 785 10.33 49.96 3.92
CA LEU A 785 11.03 49.71 5.19
C LEU A 785 11.91 50.94 5.54
N PRO A 786 11.78 51.52 6.75
CA PRO A 786 12.63 52.63 7.19
C PRO A 786 14.10 52.21 7.27
N ASP A 787 14.98 53.21 7.27
CA ASP A 787 16.42 53.05 7.40
C ASP A 787 16.81 52.54 8.81
N GLY A 788 17.95 51.84 8.89
CA GLY A 788 18.50 51.26 10.11
C GLY A 788 18.78 49.74 10.03
N ALA A 789 19.35 49.19 11.10
CA ALA A 789 20.01 47.87 11.14
C ALA A 789 19.30 46.69 10.43
N LEU A 790 17.97 46.59 10.47
CA LEU A 790 17.24 45.53 9.74
C LEU A 790 17.35 45.71 8.22
N ARG A 791 17.21 46.94 7.72
CA ARG A 791 17.34 47.23 6.29
C ARG A 791 18.75 46.97 5.80
N ASP A 792 19.76 47.37 6.58
CA ASP A 792 21.17 47.18 6.26
C ASP A 792 21.53 45.70 6.16
N ARG A 793 21.07 44.87 7.11
CA ARG A 793 21.23 43.41 7.09
C ARG A 793 20.60 42.79 5.85
N VAL A 794 19.35 43.14 5.52
CA VAL A 794 18.63 42.58 4.37
C VAL A 794 19.26 43.03 3.04
N MET A 795 19.74 44.27 2.95
CA MET A 795 20.46 44.76 1.77
C MET A 795 21.82 44.07 1.61
N ALA A 796 22.58 43.86 2.69
CA ALA A 796 23.83 43.11 2.67
C ALA A 796 23.63 41.66 2.21
N LEU A 797 22.63 40.97 2.78
CA LEU A 797 22.26 39.60 2.42
C LEU A 797 21.86 39.48 0.95
N ALA A 798 21.01 40.39 0.45
CA ALA A 798 20.59 40.41 -0.95
C ALA A 798 21.79 40.65 -1.89
N LEU A 799 22.67 41.59 -1.55
CA LEU A 799 23.83 41.93 -2.37
C LEU A 799 24.84 40.79 -2.46
N ALA A 800 25.15 40.12 -1.34
CA ALA A 800 26.05 38.95 -1.32
C ALA A 800 25.49 37.76 -2.12
N LEU A 801 24.16 37.61 -2.15
CA LEU A 801 23.48 36.59 -2.97
C LEU A 801 23.27 37.01 -4.44
N ASN A 802 23.72 38.20 -4.84
CA ASN A 802 23.44 38.80 -6.16
C ASN A 802 21.93 38.84 -6.48
N PHE A 803 21.07 38.95 -5.46
CA PHE A 803 19.63 39.07 -5.61
C PHE A 803 19.28 40.49 -6.10
N PRO A 804 18.50 40.64 -7.20
CA PRO A 804 18.20 41.94 -7.80
C PRO A 804 17.12 42.71 -7.02
N LEU A 805 17.41 43.07 -5.77
CA LEU A 805 16.53 43.85 -4.91
C LEU A 805 16.37 45.28 -5.45
N LYS A 806 15.14 45.71 -5.69
CA LYS A 806 14.80 47.10 -6.04
C LYS A 806 14.18 47.86 -4.87
N ASP A 807 13.12 47.32 -4.27
CA ASP A 807 12.41 47.95 -3.15
C ASP A 807 12.12 46.91 -2.05
N LEU A 808 12.13 47.37 -0.79
CA LEU A 808 11.91 46.58 0.41
C LEU A 808 10.72 47.18 1.18
N TYR A 809 9.66 46.40 1.36
CA TYR A 809 8.38 46.86 1.91
C TYR A 809 8.00 46.17 3.22
N VAL A 810 7.23 46.89 4.04
CA VAL A 810 6.45 46.38 5.17
C VAL A 810 4.97 46.32 4.79
N ILE A 811 4.27 45.29 5.23
CA ILE A 811 2.81 45.12 5.08
C ILE A 811 2.11 45.11 6.45
N ASP A 812 0.92 45.76 6.54
CA ASP A 812 0.10 45.90 7.77
C ASP A 812 -0.65 44.61 8.19
N GLY A 813 0.04 43.46 8.20
CA GLY A 813 -0.53 42.15 8.49
C GLY A 813 -1.19 42.02 9.87
N SER A 814 -0.71 42.76 10.86
CA SER A 814 -1.26 42.86 12.23
C SER A 814 -2.74 43.24 12.27
N LYS A 815 -3.21 43.99 11.27
CA LYS A 815 -4.60 44.42 11.07
C LYS A 815 -5.60 43.27 10.88
N ARG A 816 -5.11 42.07 10.50
CA ARG A 816 -5.95 40.89 10.22
C ARG A 816 -5.56 39.67 11.03
N SER A 817 -4.26 39.44 11.24
CA SER A 817 -3.81 38.24 11.96
C SER A 817 -2.56 38.50 12.81
N GLY A 818 -2.39 37.67 13.82
CA GLY A 818 -1.16 37.59 14.61
C GLY A 818 -0.05 36.75 13.97
N HIS A 819 -0.19 36.22 12.75
CA HIS A 819 0.84 35.39 12.13
C HIS A 819 1.96 36.25 11.50
N SER A 820 3.20 35.82 11.66
CA SER A 820 4.39 36.45 11.07
C SER A 820 4.78 35.78 9.75
N ASN A 821 5.08 36.56 8.72
CA ASN A 821 5.53 36.03 7.41
C ASN A 821 6.45 37.02 6.66
N ALA A 822 7.13 36.52 5.63
CA ALA A 822 7.81 37.32 4.62
C ALA A 822 7.71 36.61 3.26
N TYR A 823 7.89 37.33 2.15
CA TYR A 823 7.99 36.76 0.80
C TYR A 823 8.64 37.76 -0.17
N PHE A 824 8.90 37.33 -1.41
CA PHE A 824 9.40 38.18 -2.49
C PHE A 824 8.60 38.00 -3.78
N TYR A 825 8.62 38.99 -4.67
CA TYR A 825 7.94 38.92 -5.97
C TYR A 825 8.70 39.66 -7.10
N GLY A 826 8.37 39.32 -8.35
CA GLY A 826 8.94 39.90 -9.57
C GLY A 826 9.25 38.83 -10.64
N ILE A 827 8.62 38.95 -11.82
CA ILE A 827 8.55 37.88 -12.84
C ILE A 827 9.89 37.59 -13.54
N ILE A 828 10.60 38.62 -13.99
CA ILE A 828 11.66 38.47 -15.00
C ILE A 828 12.93 37.85 -14.37
N PRO A 829 13.52 36.79 -14.96
CA PRO A 829 14.86 36.32 -14.58
C PRO A 829 15.90 37.41 -14.83
N GLY A 830 16.65 37.82 -13.80
CA GLY A 830 17.56 38.96 -13.85
C GLY A 830 16.89 40.35 -13.81
N GLY A 831 15.56 40.42 -13.71
CA GLY A 831 14.83 41.66 -13.51
C GLY A 831 14.64 42.02 -12.02
N ASN A 832 14.25 43.28 -11.78
CA ASN A 832 13.98 43.82 -10.46
C ASN A 832 13.00 42.96 -9.65
N LYS A 833 13.34 42.72 -8.38
CA LYS A 833 12.52 42.00 -7.40
C LYS A 833 12.29 42.83 -6.15
N HIS A 834 11.20 42.54 -5.47
CA HIS A 834 10.77 43.22 -4.25
C HIS A 834 10.65 42.21 -3.12
N ILE A 835 11.02 42.61 -1.90
CA ILE A 835 10.84 41.82 -0.67
C ILE A 835 9.77 42.49 0.18
N VAL A 836 8.87 41.70 0.76
CA VAL A 836 7.79 42.17 1.65
C VAL A 836 7.88 41.43 2.99
N ILE A 837 8.01 42.20 4.07
CA ILE A 837 8.10 41.71 5.45
C ILE A 837 6.83 42.11 6.20
N TYR A 838 6.22 41.20 6.96
CA TYR A 838 5.05 41.54 7.76
C TYR A 838 5.47 42.34 9.00
N ASP A 839 4.70 43.37 9.36
CA ASP A 839 4.84 44.09 10.63
C ASP A 839 4.89 43.14 11.84
N THR A 840 4.03 42.13 11.89
CA THR A 840 4.02 41.08 12.91
C THR A 840 5.29 40.21 12.97
N LEU A 841 6.13 40.20 11.93
CA LEU A 841 7.45 39.56 11.97
C LEU A 841 8.49 40.49 12.60
N ILE A 842 8.42 41.79 12.28
CA ILE A 842 9.30 42.84 12.82
C ILE A 842 9.05 43.05 14.33
N GLU A 843 7.78 43.06 14.77
CA GLU A 843 7.41 43.20 16.18
C GLU A 843 7.90 42.05 17.07
N LYS A 844 8.12 40.86 16.50
CA LYS A 844 8.30 39.60 17.26
C LYS A 844 9.71 39.02 17.20
N SER A 845 10.56 39.51 16.29
CA SER A 845 11.86 38.92 16.00
C SER A 845 12.96 39.98 15.90
N THR A 846 14.19 39.64 16.30
CA THR A 846 15.33 40.57 16.17
C THR A 846 15.75 40.70 14.70
N PRO A 847 16.47 41.77 14.31
CA PRO A 847 16.98 41.92 12.95
C PRO A 847 17.78 40.70 12.45
N GLU A 848 18.52 40.05 13.33
CA GLU A 848 19.30 38.84 13.09
C GLU A 848 18.41 37.62 12.81
N GLU A 849 17.33 37.44 13.59
CA GLU A 849 16.36 36.36 13.38
C GLU A 849 15.58 36.55 12.05
N ILE A 850 15.28 37.80 11.68
CA ILE A 850 14.59 38.13 10.41
C ILE A 850 15.53 37.93 9.22
N GLU A 851 16.80 38.32 9.34
CA GLU A 851 17.85 38.03 8.34
C GLU A 851 18.05 36.51 8.15
N ALA A 852 17.96 35.72 9.23
CA ALA A 852 18.03 34.26 9.16
C ALA A 852 16.82 33.63 8.43
N VAL A 853 15.60 34.13 8.71
CA VAL A 853 14.39 33.72 7.95
C VAL A 853 14.51 34.08 6.47
N LEU A 854 14.97 35.29 6.15
CA LEU A 854 15.13 35.74 4.77
C LEU A 854 16.24 34.99 4.03
N ALA A 855 17.25 34.45 4.70
CA ALA A 855 18.26 33.59 4.09
C ALA A 855 17.68 32.23 3.62
N HIS A 856 16.71 31.67 4.35
CA HIS A 856 15.94 30.49 3.92
C HIS A 856 15.03 30.83 2.73
N GLU A 857 14.24 31.92 2.83
CA GLU A 857 13.33 32.35 1.74
C GLU A 857 14.13 32.66 0.44
N LEU A 858 15.30 33.33 0.54
CA LEU A 858 16.20 33.57 -0.60
C LEU A 858 16.89 32.29 -1.12
N GLY A 859 16.99 31.23 -0.32
CA GLY A 859 17.44 29.91 -0.76
C GLY A 859 16.51 29.30 -1.82
N HIS A 860 15.19 29.49 -1.68
CA HIS A 860 14.23 29.09 -2.71
C HIS A 860 14.40 29.85 -4.02
N TRP A 861 14.80 31.13 -3.95
CA TRP A 861 15.15 31.88 -5.16
C TRP A 861 16.45 31.35 -5.78
N ALA A 862 17.51 31.16 -5.00
CA ALA A 862 18.81 30.69 -5.48
C ALA A 862 18.71 29.31 -6.16
N HIS A 863 17.89 28.40 -5.62
CA HIS A 863 17.62 27.11 -6.22
C HIS A 863 16.59 27.14 -7.37
N SER A 864 15.97 28.29 -7.66
CA SER A 864 14.87 28.44 -8.63
C SER A 864 13.64 27.56 -8.33
N ASP A 865 13.34 27.33 -7.06
CA ASP A 865 12.27 26.42 -6.62
C ASP A 865 10.86 26.83 -7.09
N PRO A 866 10.45 28.11 -7.08
CA PRO A 866 9.18 28.54 -7.66
C PRO A 866 9.04 28.19 -9.15
N SER A 867 10.16 28.19 -9.89
CA SER A 867 10.18 27.83 -11.31
C SER A 867 10.02 26.31 -11.51
N LYS A 868 10.64 25.49 -10.65
CA LYS A 868 10.45 24.03 -10.65
C LYS A 868 8.99 23.67 -10.35
N LEU A 869 8.41 24.30 -9.33
CA LEU A 869 7.02 24.12 -8.94
C LEU A 869 6.07 24.57 -10.05
N LEU A 870 6.34 25.71 -10.72
CA LEU A 870 5.56 26.14 -11.88
C LEU A 870 5.60 25.09 -13.01
N VAL A 871 6.78 24.57 -13.37
CA VAL A 871 6.91 23.51 -14.40
C VAL A 871 6.16 22.24 -14.00
N LEU A 872 6.22 21.82 -12.74
CA LEU A 872 5.49 20.66 -12.22
C LEU A 872 3.96 20.87 -12.29
N MET A 873 3.48 22.08 -11.98
CA MET A 873 2.06 22.43 -12.14
C MET A 873 1.63 22.51 -13.61
N GLN A 874 2.49 22.99 -14.52
CA GLN A 874 2.21 22.93 -15.96
C GLN A 874 2.13 21.48 -16.46
N ALA A 875 3.05 20.61 -16.04
CA ALA A 875 3.04 19.19 -16.40
C ALA A 875 1.77 18.47 -15.91
N ASN A 876 1.33 18.74 -14.67
CA ASN A 876 0.05 18.26 -14.16
C ASN A 876 -1.12 18.78 -15.01
N MET A 877 -1.15 20.08 -15.33
CA MET A 877 -2.25 20.67 -16.09
C MET A 877 -2.31 20.14 -17.54
N VAL A 878 -1.17 19.87 -18.18
CA VAL A 878 -1.11 19.15 -19.47
C VAL A 878 -1.75 17.77 -19.31
N LEU A 879 -1.34 16.98 -18.31
CA LEU A 879 -1.89 15.64 -18.04
C LEU A 879 -3.41 15.68 -17.81
N MET A 880 -3.89 16.57 -16.94
CA MET A 880 -5.31 16.72 -16.60
C MET A 880 -6.15 17.13 -17.80
N LEU A 881 -5.70 18.09 -18.61
CA LEU A 881 -6.43 18.53 -19.80
C LEU A 881 -6.36 17.49 -20.93
N SER A 882 -5.24 16.78 -21.08
CA SER A 882 -5.12 15.62 -21.98
C SER A 882 -6.08 14.50 -21.60
N LEU A 883 -6.19 14.17 -20.31
CA LEU A 883 -7.16 13.19 -19.83
C LEU A 883 -8.60 13.67 -20.01
N PHE A 884 -8.88 14.96 -19.82
CA PHE A 884 -10.19 15.55 -20.07
C PHE A 884 -10.66 15.41 -21.53
N THR A 885 -9.75 15.30 -22.52
CA THR A 885 -10.14 15.00 -23.92
C THR A 885 -10.96 13.70 -24.05
N LEU A 886 -10.75 12.73 -23.16
CA LEU A 886 -11.48 11.46 -23.14
C LEU A 886 -12.91 11.60 -22.55
N PHE A 887 -13.19 12.72 -21.88
CA PHE A 887 -14.45 12.96 -21.15
C PHE A 887 -15.27 14.15 -21.71
N ILE A 888 -14.64 15.10 -22.41
CA ILE A 888 -15.32 16.32 -22.93
C ILE A 888 -16.49 16.03 -23.88
N HIS A 889 -16.48 14.87 -24.56
CA HIS A 889 -17.57 14.40 -25.43
C HIS A 889 -18.42 13.28 -24.79
N ASN A 890 -18.17 12.91 -23.53
CA ASN A 890 -18.82 11.78 -22.90
C ASN A 890 -20.22 12.13 -22.37
N ALA A 891 -21.22 12.01 -23.24
CA ALA A 891 -22.62 12.24 -22.91
C ALA A 891 -23.24 11.24 -21.91
N SER A 892 -22.53 10.20 -21.44
CA SER A 892 -23.02 9.38 -20.31
C SER A 892 -22.58 9.96 -18.96
N LEU A 893 -21.41 10.60 -18.88
CA LEU A 893 -20.96 11.33 -17.68
C LEU A 893 -21.98 12.42 -17.32
N PHE A 894 -22.33 13.28 -18.28
CA PHE A 894 -23.33 14.34 -18.08
C PHE A 894 -24.69 13.81 -17.62
N ARG A 895 -25.16 12.68 -18.19
CA ARG A 895 -26.43 12.03 -17.79
C ARG A 895 -26.42 11.47 -16.38
N ALA A 896 -25.26 11.13 -15.81
CA ALA A 896 -25.14 10.66 -14.43
C ALA A 896 -25.25 11.78 -13.37
N PHE A 897 -25.28 13.06 -13.80
CA PHE A 897 -25.40 14.23 -12.93
C PHE A 897 -26.51 15.20 -13.41
N GLY A 898 -27.60 14.66 -13.95
CA GLY A 898 -28.83 15.43 -14.25
C GLY A 898 -28.88 16.15 -15.61
N PHE A 899 -27.89 16.00 -16.49
CA PHE A 899 -27.86 16.65 -17.82
C PHE A 899 -28.24 15.68 -18.95
N GLN A 900 -29.36 15.93 -19.62
CA GLN A 900 -29.79 15.22 -20.83
C GLN A 900 -29.35 15.95 -22.10
N LEU A 901 -28.94 15.18 -23.11
CA LEU A 901 -28.60 15.66 -24.46
C LEU A 901 -29.70 15.22 -25.44
N GLY A 902 -30.30 16.17 -26.17
CA GLY A 902 -31.35 15.89 -27.16
C GLY A 902 -32.77 15.74 -26.59
N VAL A 903 -33.75 15.48 -27.47
CA VAL A 903 -35.18 15.66 -27.19
C VAL A 903 -35.77 14.51 -26.35
N GLY A 904 -35.69 14.65 -25.02
CA GLY A 904 -36.70 14.29 -24.01
C GLY A 904 -37.37 12.91 -24.03
N THR A 905 -36.95 12.02 -23.11
CA THR A 905 -37.76 10.88 -22.60
C THR A 905 -37.56 10.58 -21.10
N SER A 906 -36.77 11.36 -20.36
CA SER A 906 -36.41 11.10 -18.96
C SER A 906 -36.58 12.33 -18.07
N ASN A 907 -36.74 12.11 -16.75
CA ASN A 907 -36.99 13.14 -15.73
C ASN A 907 -35.75 14.00 -15.38
N ALA A 908 -34.85 14.27 -16.34
CA ALA A 908 -33.61 14.98 -16.10
C ALA A 908 -33.85 16.49 -15.88
N PRO A 909 -33.23 17.14 -14.86
CA PRO A 909 -33.36 18.58 -14.60
C PRO A 909 -32.98 19.50 -15.78
N VAL A 910 -32.00 19.11 -16.59
CA VAL A 910 -31.50 19.90 -17.73
C VAL A 910 -31.64 19.08 -19.02
N THR A 911 -32.11 19.73 -20.09
CA THR A 911 -32.03 19.20 -21.46
C THR A 911 -31.35 20.22 -22.36
N GLU A 912 -30.22 19.85 -22.96
CA GLU A 912 -29.40 20.72 -23.81
C GLU A 912 -29.16 20.12 -25.19
N SER A 913 -28.76 20.97 -26.14
CA SER A 913 -28.38 20.56 -27.51
C SER A 913 -26.87 20.31 -27.68
N TYR A 914 -26.08 20.60 -26.65
CA TYR A 914 -24.62 20.48 -26.62
C TYR A 914 -24.16 20.09 -25.20
N LEU A 915 -22.90 19.72 -25.04
CA LEU A 915 -22.28 19.45 -23.74
C LEU A 915 -21.50 20.69 -23.28
N PRO A 916 -21.90 21.39 -22.19
CA PRO A 916 -21.19 22.57 -21.73
C PRO A 916 -19.78 22.27 -21.19
N VAL A 917 -18.77 23.00 -21.66
CA VAL A 917 -17.34 22.71 -21.36
C VAL A 917 -17.04 22.77 -19.85
N LEU A 918 -17.51 23.82 -19.18
CA LEU A 918 -17.20 24.07 -17.76
C LEU A 918 -17.89 23.08 -16.82
N VAL A 919 -19.13 22.67 -17.14
CA VAL A 919 -19.82 21.57 -16.45
C VAL A 919 -19.02 20.28 -16.63
N GLY A 920 -18.62 19.95 -17.86
CA GLY A 920 -17.82 18.75 -18.13
C GLY A 920 -16.51 18.72 -17.35
N LEU A 921 -15.85 19.86 -17.19
CA LEU A 921 -14.60 19.99 -16.46
C LEU A 921 -14.79 19.82 -14.95
N GLU A 922 -15.84 20.39 -14.34
CA GLU A 922 -16.18 20.14 -12.92
C GLU A 922 -16.54 18.67 -12.69
N LEU A 923 -17.37 18.06 -13.54
CA LEU A 923 -17.74 16.64 -13.43
C LEU A 923 -16.53 15.71 -13.60
N PHE A 924 -15.59 16.05 -14.49
CA PHE A 924 -14.32 15.34 -14.63
C PHE A 924 -13.46 15.47 -13.36
N GLN A 925 -13.37 16.66 -12.75
CA GLN A 925 -12.63 16.86 -11.50
C GLN A 925 -13.23 16.05 -10.33
N LEU A 926 -14.57 15.99 -10.23
CA LEU A 926 -15.25 15.14 -9.22
C LEU A 926 -14.87 13.66 -9.36
N VAL A 927 -14.77 13.14 -10.60
CA VAL A 927 -14.38 11.75 -10.88
C VAL A 927 -12.87 11.52 -10.69
N PHE A 928 -12.02 12.50 -11.01
CA PHE A 928 -10.56 12.33 -10.99
C PHE A 928 -9.89 12.62 -9.63
N ASN A 929 -10.60 13.26 -8.70
CA ASN A 929 -10.14 13.57 -7.34
C ASN A 929 -9.37 12.43 -6.64
N PRO A 930 -9.75 11.13 -6.75
CA PRO A 930 -8.99 10.03 -6.13
C PRO A 930 -7.57 9.84 -6.67
N THR A 931 -7.31 10.21 -7.93
CA THR A 931 -5.97 10.15 -8.54
C THR A 931 -5.17 11.41 -8.22
N ASP A 932 -5.84 12.58 -8.18
CA ASP A 932 -5.23 13.85 -7.76
C ASP A 932 -4.71 13.79 -6.31
N ALA A 933 -5.38 13.06 -5.41
CA ALA A 933 -4.88 12.78 -4.05
C ALA A 933 -3.50 12.07 -4.03
N VAL A 934 -3.22 11.19 -5.00
CA VAL A 934 -1.90 10.54 -5.14
C VAL A 934 -0.86 11.52 -5.64
N LEU A 935 -1.22 12.38 -6.61
CA LEU A 935 -0.32 13.38 -7.15
C LEU A 935 0.01 14.48 -6.13
N LYS A 936 -0.97 14.91 -5.33
CA LYS A 936 -0.77 15.78 -4.15
C LYS A 936 0.28 15.20 -3.21
N PHE A 937 0.21 13.91 -2.86
CA PHE A 937 1.23 13.28 -2.02
C PHE A 937 2.65 13.36 -2.63
N ALA A 938 2.79 13.14 -3.94
CA ALA A 938 4.07 13.25 -4.65
C ALA A 938 4.59 14.70 -4.69
N ILE A 939 3.71 15.68 -4.97
CA ILE A 939 4.04 17.11 -4.94
C ILE A 939 4.51 17.51 -3.53
N ASN A 940 3.82 17.09 -2.48
CA ASN A 940 4.15 17.47 -1.10
C ASN A 940 5.47 16.82 -0.66
N ALA A 941 5.81 15.62 -1.13
CA ALA A 941 7.13 15.02 -0.96
C ALA A 941 8.24 15.80 -1.68
N PHE A 942 7.97 16.32 -2.88
CA PHE A 942 8.89 17.18 -3.63
C PHE A 942 9.08 18.56 -2.95
N VAL A 943 8.00 19.16 -2.44
CA VAL A 943 8.07 20.38 -1.60
C VAL A 943 8.94 20.13 -0.37
N ARG A 944 8.80 18.99 0.33
CA ARG A 944 9.69 18.66 1.46
C ARG A 944 11.17 18.54 1.07
N HIS A 945 11.49 18.07 -0.13
CA HIS A 945 12.87 18.08 -0.62
C HIS A 945 13.39 19.52 -0.84
N ILE A 946 12.54 20.40 -1.39
CA ILE A 946 12.80 21.83 -1.62
C ILE A 946 13.03 22.59 -0.30
N GLU A 947 12.18 22.40 0.71
CA GLU A 947 12.34 22.96 2.07
C GLU A 947 13.71 22.61 2.66
N TYR A 948 14.08 21.32 2.67
CA TYR A 948 15.38 20.88 3.16
C TYR A 948 16.56 21.38 2.32
N ALA A 949 16.36 21.76 1.05
CA ALA A 949 17.39 22.40 0.25
C ALA A 949 17.61 23.85 0.70
N ALA A 950 16.54 24.64 0.86
CA ALA A 950 16.61 26.01 1.36
C ALA A 950 17.22 26.10 2.76
N ASP A 951 16.87 25.19 3.68
CA ASP A 951 17.48 25.09 5.01
C ASP A 951 19.00 24.86 4.93
N ARG A 952 19.46 23.92 4.08
CA ARG A 952 20.90 23.67 3.88
C ARG A 952 21.61 24.87 3.25
N PHE A 953 20.96 25.57 2.32
CA PHE A 953 21.51 26.78 1.72
C PHE A 953 21.71 27.88 2.77
N ALA A 954 20.68 28.16 3.58
CA ALA A 954 20.74 29.16 4.62
C ALA A 954 21.78 28.85 5.71
N ALA A 955 21.98 27.58 6.08
CA ALA A 955 22.99 27.16 7.06
C ALA A 955 24.43 27.18 6.51
N ASN A 956 24.60 26.89 5.22
CA ASN A 956 25.91 26.90 4.55
C ASN A 956 26.34 28.28 4.03
N LEU A 957 25.47 29.30 4.14
CA LEU A 957 25.74 30.63 3.60
C LEU A 957 26.82 31.35 4.43
N ALA A 958 28.02 31.47 3.85
CA ALA A 958 29.05 32.38 4.34
C ALA A 958 28.53 33.83 4.28
N ARG A 959 28.21 34.40 5.45
CA ARG A 959 27.60 35.73 5.55
C ARG A 959 28.59 36.84 5.19
N PRO A 960 28.14 37.91 4.52
CA PRO A 960 28.98 39.06 4.20
C PRO A 960 29.30 39.87 5.46
N PHE A 961 30.56 39.83 5.89
CA PHE A 961 31.17 40.92 6.64
C PHE A 961 32.06 41.75 5.71
N PRO A 962 32.05 43.09 5.80
CA PRO A 962 31.25 43.93 6.68
C PRO A 962 29.92 44.38 6.03
N THR A 963 28.92 44.73 6.85
CA THR A 963 27.66 45.36 6.36
C THR A 963 27.92 46.77 5.79
N PRO A 964 27.02 47.36 4.98
CA PRO A 964 27.23 48.72 4.43
C PRO A 964 27.54 49.78 5.50
N SER A 965 26.74 49.83 6.57
CA SER A 965 26.92 50.77 7.69
C SER A 965 28.17 50.47 8.53
N GLN A 966 28.69 49.23 8.49
CA GLN A 966 29.96 48.83 9.10
C GLN A 966 31.16 49.22 8.22
N LEU A 967 31.05 49.09 6.89
CA LEU A 967 32.03 49.63 5.93
C LEU A 967 32.13 51.15 6.04
N GLU A 968 31.02 51.84 6.29
CA GLU A 968 30.98 53.28 6.54
C GLU A 968 31.60 53.64 7.91
N ALA A 969 31.26 52.91 8.97
CA ALA A 969 31.89 53.04 10.28
C ALA A 969 33.41 52.82 10.24
N GLU A 970 33.88 51.82 9.47
CA GLU A 970 35.32 51.61 9.23
C GLU A 970 35.97 52.77 8.48
N ARG A 971 35.30 53.37 7.48
CA ARG A 971 35.82 54.57 6.77
C ARG A 971 35.90 55.79 7.67
N LEU A 972 34.92 55.99 8.56
CA LEU A 972 34.94 57.03 9.59
C LEU A 972 36.11 56.82 10.57
N LEU A 973 36.33 55.57 11.01
CA LEU A 973 37.46 55.21 11.89
C LEU A 973 38.83 55.34 11.21
N LYS A 974 38.91 55.10 9.89
CA LYS A 974 40.14 55.25 9.09
C LYS A 974 40.40 56.70 8.67
N GLY A 975 39.41 57.59 8.79
CA GLY A 975 39.54 59.02 8.49
C GLY A 975 39.27 59.41 7.03
N ASP A 976 38.73 58.50 6.21
CA ASP A 976 38.61 58.64 4.75
C ASP A 976 37.39 59.48 4.29
N MET A 977 36.66 60.13 5.20
CA MET A 977 35.47 60.94 4.87
C MET A 977 35.49 62.35 5.48
N SER A 978 35.08 63.33 4.68
CA SER A 978 34.85 64.72 5.10
C SER A 978 33.51 64.88 5.85
N LEU A 979 33.52 65.66 6.93
CA LEU A 979 32.36 65.93 7.81
C LEU A 979 31.27 66.84 7.18
N SER A 980 30.62 66.41 6.09
CA SER A 980 29.48 67.12 5.49
C SER A 980 28.11 66.50 5.77
N GLU A 981 28.05 65.22 6.13
CA GLU A 981 26.83 64.50 6.49
C GLU A 981 26.96 63.94 7.91
N LYS A 982 25.86 63.91 8.68
CA LYS A 982 25.86 63.29 10.01
C LYS A 982 25.65 61.79 9.84
N PRO A 983 26.54 60.93 10.35
CA PRO A 983 26.35 59.48 10.27
C PRO A 983 25.09 59.06 11.04
N ASP A 984 24.39 58.05 10.52
CA ASP A 984 23.21 57.48 11.17
C ASP A 984 23.56 56.83 12.53
N ALA A 985 22.56 56.71 13.40
CA ALA A 985 22.67 56.01 14.68
C ALA A 985 23.21 54.58 14.52
N THR A 986 22.87 53.89 13.42
CA THR A 986 23.36 52.54 13.12
C THR A 986 24.86 52.52 12.80
N VAL A 987 25.36 53.54 12.12
CA VAL A 987 26.80 53.72 11.84
C VAL A 987 27.56 54.06 13.13
N LEU A 988 26.97 54.89 14.00
CA LEU A 988 27.57 55.26 15.29
C LEU A 988 27.68 54.08 16.27
N ASP A 989 26.68 53.19 16.33
CA ASP A 989 26.76 51.93 17.10
C ASP A 989 27.89 51.03 16.59
N TRP A 990 28.06 50.91 15.27
CA TRP A 990 29.21 50.19 14.69
C TRP A 990 30.56 50.83 15.05
N VAL A 991 30.67 52.16 15.04
CA VAL A 991 31.89 52.87 15.50
C VAL A 991 32.17 52.58 16.97
N GLU A 992 31.17 52.54 17.85
CA GLU A 992 31.37 52.22 19.27
C GLU A 992 31.74 50.74 19.52
N ARG A 993 31.24 49.82 18.68
CA ARG A 993 31.57 48.39 18.75
C ARG A 993 32.99 48.09 18.24
N LEU A 994 33.37 48.63 17.09
CA LEU A 994 34.70 48.42 16.49
C LEU A 994 35.83 48.97 17.38
N ASN A 995 35.57 50.05 18.13
CA ASN A 995 36.50 50.58 19.14
C ASN A 995 36.70 49.67 20.38
N LYS A 996 35.93 48.59 20.55
CA LYS A 996 36.00 47.68 21.72
C LYS A 996 36.66 46.32 21.42
N THR A 997 37.04 46.07 20.17
CA THR A 997 37.71 44.83 19.74
C THR A 997 39.23 45.00 19.63
N ASP A 998 39.97 44.22 20.42
CA ASP A 998 41.44 44.23 20.50
C ASP A 998 42.08 43.44 19.32
N PRO A 999 43.01 43.99 18.51
CA PRO A 999 43.38 43.40 17.20
C PRO A 999 44.19 42.09 17.20
N VAL A 1000 44.38 41.42 18.33
CA VAL A 1000 45.47 40.42 18.51
C VAL A 1000 45.00 38.95 18.41
N SER A 1001 43.70 38.66 18.54
CA SER A 1001 43.17 37.27 18.54
C SER A 1001 42.64 36.81 17.17
N GLY A 1002 43.55 36.36 16.29
CA GLY A 1002 43.25 35.90 14.93
C GLY A 1002 42.52 34.54 14.81
N GLU A 1003 41.57 34.22 15.69
CA GLU A 1003 40.82 32.95 15.70
C GLU A 1003 39.28 33.17 15.73
N ILE A 1004 38.74 33.93 14.77
CA ILE A 1004 37.29 34.12 14.61
C ILE A 1004 36.87 33.83 13.16
N VAL A 1005 36.60 32.55 12.87
CA VAL A 1005 35.91 32.10 11.63
C VAL A 1005 35.05 30.86 11.90
N VAL A 1006 35.57 29.88 12.67
CA VAL A 1006 34.92 28.57 12.86
C VAL A 1006 33.79 28.59 13.91
N SER A 1007 33.78 29.55 14.83
CA SER A 1007 32.77 29.70 15.88
C SER A 1007 31.45 30.32 15.38
N GLU A 1008 31.52 31.30 14.49
CA GLU A 1008 30.36 32.10 14.09
C GLU A 1008 29.36 31.33 13.23
N GLN A 1009 29.81 30.44 12.34
CA GLN A 1009 28.89 29.65 11.52
C GLN A 1009 28.07 28.65 12.36
N ALA A 1010 28.63 28.14 13.46
CA ALA A 1010 27.88 27.32 14.42
C ALA A 1010 26.81 28.15 15.16
N GLN A 1011 27.18 29.33 15.67
CA GLN A 1011 26.23 30.26 16.29
C GLN A 1011 25.14 30.72 15.32
N TYR A 1012 25.48 30.94 14.05
CA TYR A 1012 24.50 31.30 13.03
C TYR A 1012 23.58 30.13 12.67
N THR A 1013 24.10 28.91 12.60
CA THR A 1013 23.26 27.70 12.42
C THR A 1013 22.29 27.51 13.59
N GLU A 1014 22.73 27.81 14.82
CA GLU A 1014 21.88 27.80 16.01
C GLU A 1014 20.81 28.91 15.97
N LEU A 1015 21.18 30.13 15.56
CA LEU A 1015 20.25 31.23 15.34
C LEU A 1015 19.23 30.89 14.26
N LEU A 1016 19.66 30.33 13.13
CA LEU A 1016 18.79 29.90 12.03
C LEU A 1016 17.82 28.82 12.53
N GLY A 1017 18.30 27.80 13.24
CA GLY A 1017 17.46 26.78 13.87
C GLY A 1017 16.42 27.39 14.82
N ARG A 1018 16.83 28.30 15.70
CA ARG A 1018 15.92 29.05 16.60
C ARG A 1018 14.90 29.91 15.84
N SER A 1019 15.32 30.60 14.79
CA SER A 1019 14.49 31.52 14.00
C SER A 1019 13.47 30.75 13.14
N LEU A 1020 13.91 29.69 12.48
CA LEU A 1020 13.04 28.78 11.73
C LEU A 1020 12.09 28.05 12.66
N VAL A 1021 12.50 27.61 13.85
CA VAL A 1021 11.60 27.00 14.85
C VAL A 1021 10.60 28.03 15.39
N LYS A 1022 11.00 29.27 15.62
CA LYS A 1022 10.11 30.38 16.05
C LYS A 1022 9.07 30.73 14.99
N LEU A 1023 9.47 30.77 13.72
CA LEU A 1023 8.58 30.94 12.57
C LEU A 1023 7.70 29.71 12.35
N HIS A 1024 8.25 28.50 12.45
CA HIS A 1024 7.52 27.24 12.26
C HIS A 1024 6.59 26.90 13.41
N ILE A 1025 6.80 27.37 14.65
CA ILE A 1025 5.78 27.25 15.70
C ILE A 1025 4.53 28.08 15.35
N GLN A 1026 4.65 29.10 14.50
CA GLN A 1026 3.53 29.85 13.92
C GLN A 1026 3.04 29.25 12.59
N LYS A 1027 3.93 28.79 11.68
CA LYS A 1027 3.56 28.17 10.38
C LYS A 1027 3.06 26.71 10.50
N CYS A 1028 3.44 25.93 11.53
CA CYS A 1028 2.98 24.55 11.78
C CYS A 1028 1.48 24.45 12.14
N VAL A 1029 0.80 25.58 12.27
CA VAL A 1029 -0.65 25.65 12.45
C VAL A 1029 -1.35 26.43 11.32
N SER A 1030 -0.62 26.96 10.33
CA SER A 1030 -1.20 27.41 9.06
C SER A 1030 -1.19 26.28 8.01
N ASN A 1031 -0.03 25.78 7.60
CA ASN A 1031 0.07 24.80 6.50
C ASN A 1031 0.70 23.47 6.93
N VAL A 1032 -0.12 22.41 6.95
CA VAL A 1032 0.31 21.02 6.82
C VAL A 1032 -0.60 20.34 5.81
N TYR A 1033 -0.26 20.51 4.54
CA TYR A 1033 -0.48 19.54 3.47
C TYR A 1033 0.88 19.33 2.81
#